data_AF-A0A073CAR3-F1
#
_entry.id   AF-A0A073CAR3-F1
#
_cell.length_a   1.000
_cell.length_b   1.000
_cell.length_c   1.000
_cell.angle_alpha   90.00
_cell.angle_beta   90.00
_cell.angle_gamma   90.00
#
_symmetry.space_group_name_H-M   'P 1'
#
loop_
_entity.id
_entity.type
_entity.pdbx_description
1 polymer ?
#
loop_
_entity_poly.entity_id
_entity_poly.type
_entity_poly.pdbx_seq_one_letter_code
_entity_poly.pdbx_strand_id
1 'polypeptide(L)'
;MMDNPALIIAEIERISSTSQLILKNPDLIEKQIGDLELNTNQLVEIKNEVKPFLIILQNKIVELNAIRLAKGAVGLALMVFTDSDDSSSGFIDSMISQIGEDLFNEAVDGWFRESVRDESGLKNIVQTLEQICQNIEIKINENNKLREIGIFCLNSPKIQTALINQSLNSSPRGLLESFENFSHQIKFVLVNQSCHQLEQQIQDISKHLENIKQINETAKVISESLLSCQKLDDKDYKILETLFSLFGGSISKITYNGNSLNFSFGVENYTYDSVLSFSQSLQDKSYHVIQLSQSLQRLINDCLNSQKALNLLSLGSSQEALISTGSFSEESYLTVDLLLSMESVNQFKQQIAQLHLNYKKLKELNSILSIATQKYRQKLNFPVTHTTLAALIELLGKSIKSISLTPSGDLMIKIDEDNMNLKDFMESLCKKQELLKPCILQIKLLINLGIDLEKNKHLEKLVNDHHTWDNLDHLKNQIKSFRKKSNIDLDFDKLANLQKQTAEIKKDSVDLKVLVSHLNILTESEFEKGLLLNSININAIYSLFGRIKFITFTSQQKPLIIFDKFKYTSAEISSKSNKLKKEVEKIIASISNLITLAEQCLKDTDFRKQVAKQKQIKNLQMKGLVCASVLAFVTPLSWIGWNFSYSYYTLLKAENIIKDEQLNNTQDINQLKSQRVQLQNAQNLLTTIPKSLGSRYQEAQADLQNLEQSLINVNQRIELEENSRQNFTFGLQLFNEVEKSFPTLSGKSQRIKEADEKLETVIGLLQSVHSQAQVFNQVEAPLNKAQVLRGLLKNHIQSLNQLELVNYQAMEASKLVQNPPHSVETWKQAKDKWDEAIRLLSEIVVDEEEIKIQVQQKLKTYQANSKMIESQIANEEKALNNWQQSLNLGNEVAQMVQNSPHPSVVWEAAQSKCETAVKGLLSIPPKTSVYSQAQNKLKTYQGNCAVFRQKKKTEENYERIINNAKETLLLIKTNLQKTPHTIQKLNLAVSQIEQAIKLLEIFPSETDSLQQAQELQVTLVKYQNKINETLEEIARCQTNSFYTQYCFELNMPIYLDYSDRTI
;
A
#
# COMPACT_ATOMS: atom_id res chain seq x y z
N MET A 1 -11.75 76.71 11.52
CA MET A 1 -11.62 75.24 11.41
C MET A 1 -11.56 74.56 12.78
N MET A 2 -10.83 75.11 13.74
CA MET A 2 -10.68 74.58 15.11
C MET A 2 -12.00 74.36 15.86
N ASP A 3 -13.04 75.16 15.59
CA ASP A 3 -14.33 75.07 16.28
C ASP A 3 -15.17 73.85 15.89
N ASN A 4 -14.77 73.11 14.84
CA ASN A 4 -15.50 71.94 14.36
C ASN A 4 -14.54 70.85 13.84
N PRO A 5 -14.14 69.89 14.69
CA PRO A 5 -13.29 68.76 14.30
C PRO A 5 -13.82 67.97 13.09
N ALA A 6 -15.14 67.96 12.86
CA ALA A 6 -15.72 67.29 11.70
C ALA A 6 -15.32 67.95 10.37
N LEU A 7 -15.08 69.26 10.34
CA LEU A 7 -14.56 69.94 9.13
C LEU A 7 -13.11 69.58 8.85
N ILE A 8 -12.30 69.40 9.91
CA ILE A 8 -10.90 68.95 9.78
C ILE A 8 -10.87 67.51 9.26
N ILE A 9 -11.72 66.63 9.81
CA ILE A 9 -11.87 65.25 9.33
C ILE A 9 -12.32 65.23 7.87
N ALA A 10 -13.36 66.00 7.50
CA ALA A 10 -13.85 66.08 6.13
C ALA A 10 -12.77 66.59 5.15
N GLU A 11 -11.94 67.54 5.57
CA GLU A 11 -10.83 68.03 4.75
C GLU A 11 -9.71 67.00 4.62
N ILE A 12 -9.37 66.29 5.69
CA ILE A 12 -8.41 65.17 5.65
C ILE A 12 -8.93 64.08 4.74
N GLU A 13 -10.21 63.72 4.82
CA GLU A 13 -10.85 62.74 3.93
C GLU A 13 -10.85 63.21 2.48
N ARG A 14 -11.14 64.49 2.22
CA ARG A 14 -11.07 65.12 0.89
C ARG A 14 -9.66 64.98 0.31
N ILE A 15 -8.63 65.37 1.06
CA ILE A 15 -7.22 65.26 0.65
C ILE A 15 -6.85 63.78 0.45
N SER A 16 -7.24 62.90 1.38
CA SER A 16 -6.94 61.46 1.35
C SER A 16 -7.59 60.72 0.19
N SER A 17 -8.76 61.15 -0.27
CA SER A 17 -9.47 60.53 -1.41
C SER A 17 -8.70 60.62 -2.72
N THR A 18 -7.70 61.52 -2.78
CA THR A 18 -6.84 61.73 -3.95
C THR A 18 -5.49 61.00 -3.86
N SER A 19 -5.20 60.31 -2.75
CA SER A 19 -3.96 59.55 -2.51
C SER A 19 -3.90 58.25 -3.32
N GLN A 20 -3.75 58.37 -4.63
CA GLN A 20 -3.62 57.25 -5.55
C GLN A 20 -2.71 57.61 -6.73
N LEU A 21 -1.96 56.63 -7.21
CA LEU A 21 -1.14 56.78 -8.41
C LEU A 21 -1.81 56.05 -9.57
N ILE A 22 -2.28 56.78 -10.58
CA ILE A 22 -2.91 56.25 -11.79
C ILE A 22 -1.86 56.15 -12.89
N LEU A 23 -1.63 54.94 -13.36
CA LEU A 23 -0.48 54.59 -14.18
C LEU A 23 -0.88 54.48 -15.66
N LYS A 24 -1.40 55.56 -16.24
CA LYS A 24 -1.84 55.56 -17.65
C LYS A 24 -0.78 56.02 -18.62
N ASN A 25 -0.04 57.07 -18.27
CA ASN A 25 1.07 57.60 -19.05
C ASN A 25 2.00 58.40 -18.12
N PRO A 26 3.26 58.64 -18.52
CA PRO A 26 4.23 59.39 -17.71
C PRO A 26 3.74 60.77 -17.29
N ASP A 27 3.13 61.54 -18.19
CA ASP A 27 2.66 62.91 -17.92
C ASP A 27 1.62 62.96 -16.78
N LEU A 28 0.72 61.98 -16.72
CA LEU A 28 -0.27 61.85 -15.65
C LEU A 28 0.40 61.51 -14.31
N ILE A 29 1.41 60.63 -14.32
CA ILE A 29 2.17 60.27 -13.13
C ILE A 29 2.90 61.50 -12.59
N GLU A 30 3.54 62.28 -13.47
CA GLU A 30 4.22 63.53 -13.10
C GLU A 30 3.26 64.54 -12.47
N LYS A 31 2.08 64.72 -13.08
CA LYS A 31 1.03 65.57 -12.50
C LYS A 31 0.60 65.08 -11.12
N GLN A 32 0.37 63.77 -10.96
CA GLN A 32 -0.06 63.18 -9.69
C GLN A 32 1.01 63.25 -8.60
N ILE A 33 2.30 63.18 -8.95
CA ILE A 33 3.41 63.44 -8.03
C ILE A 33 3.31 64.87 -7.47
N GLY A 34 3.04 65.85 -8.34
CA GLY A 34 2.80 67.24 -7.93
C GLY A 34 1.58 67.38 -7.02
N ASP A 35 0.47 66.72 -7.35
CA ASP A 35 -0.75 66.72 -6.53
C ASP A 35 -0.50 66.06 -5.16
N LEU A 36 0.25 64.95 -5.10
CA LEU A 36 0.62 64.28 -3.85
C LEU A 36 1.54 65.15 -2.98
N GLU A 37 2.48 65.87 -3.57
CA GLU A 37 3.34 66.81 -2.86
C GLU A 37 2.56 67.99 -2.28
N LEU A 38 1.65 68.56 -3.07
CA LEU A 38 0.73 69.61 -2.61
C LEU A 38 -0.12 69.13 -1.44
N ASN A 39 -0.72 67.94 -1.56
CA ASN A 39 -1.52 67.31 -0.51
C ASN A 39 -0.71 67.04 0.76
N THR A 40 0.53 66.55 0.63
CA THR A 40 1.44 66.38 1.77
C THR A 40 1.70 67.70 2.47
N ASN A 41 1.95 68.78 1.73
CA ASN A 41 2.19 70.11 2.30
C ASN A 41 0.95 70.64 3.04
N GLN A 42 -0.25 70.47 2.48
CA GLN A 42 -1.52 70.82 3.13
C GLN A 42 -1.75 70.01 4.42
N LEU A 43 -1.47 68.70 4.40
CA LEU A 43 -1.58 67.86 5.59
C LEU A 43 -0.56 68.24 6.68
N VAL A 44 0.66 68.62 6.29
CA VAL A 44 1.67 69.14 7.21
C VAL A 44 1.24 70.47 7.83
N GLU A 45 0.64 71.36 7.04
CA GLU A 45 0.07 72.63 7.52
C GLU A 45 -1.05 72.37 8.54
N ILE A 46 -2.03 71.52 8.21
CA ILE A 46 -3.10 71.12 9.14
C ILE A 46 -2.52 70.49 10.41
N LYS A 47 -1.51 69.60 10.30
CA LYS A 47 -0.83 69.00 11.46
C LYS A 47 -0.18 70.07 12.33
N ASN A 48 0.47 71.06 11.71
CA ASN A 48 1.14 72.17 12.41
C ASN A 48 0.14 73.15 13.05
N GLU A 49 -1.07 73.28 12.51
CA GLU A 49 -2.15 74.04 13.15
C GLU A 49 -2.75 73.28 14.34
N VAL A 50 -3.03 71.98 14.19
CA VAL A 50 -3.68 71.15 15.22
C VAL A 50 -2.76 70.87 16.41
N LYS A 51 -1.46 70.65 16.17
CA LYS A 51 -0.50 70.23 17.20
C LYS A 51 -0.36 71.23 18.37
N PRO A 52 -0.21 72.55 18.16
CA PRO A 52 -0.23 73.53 19.24
C PRO A 52 -1.50 73.48 20.08
N PHE A 53 -2.66 73.28 19.44
CA PHE A 53 -3.95 73.20 20.14
C PHE A 53 -4.06 71.94 21.00
N LEU A 54 -3.59 70.81 20.47
CA LEU A 54 -3.49 69.56 21.23
C LEU A 54 -2.60 69.73 22.47
N ILE A 55 -1.44 70.38 22.32
CA ILE A 55 -0.53 70.68 23.44
C ILE A 55 -1.21 71.58 24.49
N ILE A 56 -1.92 72.63 24.05
CA ILE A 56 -2.67 73.52 24.96
C ILE A 56 -3.74 72.74 25.73
N LEU A 57 -4.52 71.87 25.06
CA LEU A 57 -5.55 71.07 25.70
C LEU A 57 -4.97 70.02 26.66
N GLN A 58 -3.89 69.34 26.27
CA GLN A 58 -3.18 68.40 27.15
C GLN A 58 -2.65 69.10 28.40
N ASN A 59 -2.04 70.29 28.25
CA ASN A 59 -1.59 71.11 29.38
C ASN A 59 -2.76 71.54 30.27
N LYS A 60 -3.91 71.92 29.69
CA LYS A 60 -5.11 72.28 30.46
C LYS A 60 -5.73 71.09 31.19
N ILE A 61 -5.68 69.88 30.63
CA ILE A 61 -6.06 68.66 31.35
C ILE A 61 -5.12 68.40 32.54
N VAL A 62 -3.81 68.62 32.36
CA VAL A 62 -2.83 68.50 33.46
C VAL A 62 -3.13 69.52 34.57
N GLU A 63 -3.41 70.77 34.21
CA GLU A 63 -3.82 71.82 35.17
C GLU A 63 -5.13 71.45 35.90
N LEU A 64 -6.17 70.98 35.18
CA LEU A 64 -7.43 70.53 35.78
C LEU A 64 -7.23 69.36 36.75
N ASN A 65 -6.38 68.39 36.38
CA ASN A 65 -6.01 67.27 37.25
C ASN A 65 -5.27 67.76 38.50
N ALA A 66 -4.36 68.73 38.36
CA ALA A 66 -3.65 69.34 39.49
C ALA A 66 -4.61 70.08 40.43
N ILE A 67 -5.56 70.86 39.90
CA ILE A 67 -6.60 71.52 40.68
C ILE A 67 -7.48 70.50 41.42
N ARG A 68 -7.83 69.38 40.77
CA ARG A 68 -8.60 68.30 41.40
C ARG A 68 -7.81 67.60 42.51
N LEU A 69 -6.51 67.37 42.30
CA LEU A 69 -5.63 66.81 43.32
C LEU A 69 -5.55 67.74 44.54
N ALA A 70 -5.46 69.05 44.30
CA ALA A 70 -5.50 70.07 45.34
C ALA A 70 -6.87 70.12 46.06
N LYS A 71 -7.99 70.10 45.34
CA LYS A 71 -9.35 70.02 45.95
C LYS A 71 -9.53 68.74 46.77
N GLY A 72 -9.05 67.60 46.27
CA GLY A 72 -9.07 66.33 47.00
C GLY A 72 -8.21 66.38 48.27
N ALA A 73 -7.02 66.98 48.21
CA ALA A 73 -6.15 67.17 49.37
C ALA A 73 -6.75 68.12 50.41
N VAL A 74 -7.41 69.21 49.97
CA VAL A 74 -8.12 70.14 50.86
C VAL A 74 -9.36 69.48 51.49
N GLY A 75 -10.12 68.69 50.72
CA GLY A 75 -11.25 67.92 51.24
C GLY A 75 -10.83 66.87 52.28
N LEU A 76 -9.72 66.17 52.04
CA LEU A 76 -9.11 65.23 52.99
C LEU A 76 -8.60 65.95 54.25
N ALA A 77 -7.96 67.11 54.11
CA ALA A 77 -7.52 67.91 55.25
C ALA A 77 -8.72 68.37 56.09
N LEU A 78 -9.78 68.89 55.46
CA LEU A 78 -10.99 69.32 56.16
C LEU A 78 -11.71 68.16 56.86
N MET A 79 -11.82 66.99 56.24
CA MET A 79 -12.36 65.77 56.88
C MET A 79 -11.55 65.32 58.11
N VAL A 80 -10.24 65.52 58.11
CA VAL A 80 -9.36 65.21 59.26
C VAL A 80 -9.51 66.25 60.38
N PHE A 81 -9.94 67.47 60.07
CA PHE A 81 -10.14 68.55 61.06
C PHE A 81 -11.57 68.64 61.61
N THR A 82 -12.54 67.93 61.04
CA THR A 82 -13.95 67.96 61.47
C THR A 82 -14.37 66.62 62.07
N ASP A 83 -13.86 66.32 63.25
CA ASP A 83 -14.39 65.27 64.12
C ASP A 83 -14.96 65.95 65.37
N SER A 84 -16.09 66.66 65.23
CA SER A 84 -16.97 67.07 66.34
C SER A 84 -18.22 67.85 65.87
N ASP A 85 -19.38 67.28 66.22
CA ASP A 85 -20.71 67.85 66.40
C ASP A 85 -21.51 68.46 65.21
N ASP A 86 -22.73 67.92 65.09
CA ASP A 86 -23.79 67.99 64.06
C ASP A 86 -24.37 69.39 63.70
N SER A 87 -23.66 70.49 63.95
CA SER A 87 -24.19 71.85 63.69
C SER A 87 -23.36 72.73 62.74
N SER A 88 -22.26 72.22 62.17
CA SER A 88 -21.34 73.00 61.33
C SER A 88 -21.39 72.69 59.82
N SER A 89 -22.20 71.71 59.38
CA SER A 89 -22.26 71.26 57.98
C SER A 89 -22.58 72.38 56.99
N GLY A 90 -23.49 73.30 57.34
CA GLY A 90 -23.87 74.41 56.46
C GLY A 90 -22.76 75.43 56.21
N PHE A 91 -21.84 75.64 57.17
CA PHE A 91 -20.73 76.59 57.00
C PHE A 91 -19.60 75.99 56.17
N ILE A 92 -19.32 74.70 56.36
CA ILE A 92 -18.27 74.00 55.62
C ILE A 92 -18.71 73.75 54.18
N ASP A 93 -19.96 73.39 53.93
CA ASP A 93 -20.50 73.27 52.57
C ASP A 93 -20.48 74.63 51.85
N SER A 94 -20.77 75.73 52.56
CA SER A 94 -20.66 77.09 52.01
C SER A 94 -19.20 77.46 51.70
N MET A 95 -18.25 77.18 52.60
CA MET A 95 -16.83 77.48 52.38
C MET A 95 -16.22 76.63 51.26
N ILE A 96 -16.55 75.34 51.18
CA ILE A 96 -16.06 74.44 50.12
C ILE A 96 -16.68 74.85 48.78
N SER A 97 -17.96 75.23 48.76
CA SER A 97 -18.60 75.74 47.55
C SER A 97 -17.97 77.05 47.10
N GLN A 98 -17.72 77.99 48.02
CA GLN A 98 -17.19 79.31 47.70
C GLN A 98 -15.71 79.27 47.30
N ILE A 99 -14.86 78.53 48.02
CA ILE A 99 -13.45 78.30 47.63
C ILE A 99 -13.40 77.51 46.32
N GLY A 100 -14.30 76.55 46.14
CA GLY A 100 -14.42 75.75 44.92
C GLY A 100 -14.82 76.57 43.71
N GLU A 101 -15.67 77.59 43.90
CA GLU A 101 -16.19 78.52 42.90
C GLU A 101 -15.19 79.65 42.61
N ASP A 102 -14.52 80.19 43.61
CA ASP A 102 -13.48 81.23 43.46
C ASP A 102 -12.24 80.67 42.74
N LEU A 103 -11.74 79.49 43.12
CA LEU A 103 -10.65 78.82 42.40
C LEU A 103 -11.05 78.43 40.97
N PHE A 104 -12.33 78.13 40.73
CA PHE A 104 -12.84 77.83 39.39
C PHE A 104 -12.98 79.09 38.54
N ASN A 105 -13.41 80.20 39.15
CA ASN A 105 -13.57 81.50 38.49
C ASN A 105 -12.24 82.19 38.17
N GLU A 106 -11.20 81.96 38.98
CA GLU A 106 -9.87 82.55 38.81
C GLU A 106 -8.98 81.75 37.83
N ALA A 107 -9.24 80.45 37.64
CA ALA A 107 -8.43 79.58 36.78
C ALA A 107 -8.95 79.44 35.32
N VAL A 108 -10.18 79.87 35.04
CA VAL A 108 -10.87 79.49 33.78
C VAL A 108 -11.46 80.70 33.03
N ASP A 109 -10.75 81.13 31.99
CA ASP A 109 -11.17 82.18 31.05
C ASP A 109 -12.41 81.77 30.22
N GLY A 110 -13.23 82.77 29.87
CA GLY A 110 -14.65 82.65 29.50
C GLY A 110 -15.06 81.63 28.42
N TRP A 111 -14.17 81.21 27.52
CA TRP A 111 -14.49 80.19 26.50
C TRP A 111 -14.47 78.74 27.06
N PHE A 112 -13.69 78.47 28.11
CA PHE A 112 -13.67 77.14 28.74
C PHE A 112 -14.94 76.88 29.59
N ARG A 113 -15.66 77.94 30.00
CA ARG A 113 -16.71 77.86 31.03
C ARG A 113 -17.93 77.02 30.60
N GLU A 114 -18.20 76.91 29.30
CA GLU A 114 -19.30 76.10 28.74
C GLU A 114 -18.87 74.66 28.39
N SER A 115 -17.60 74.44 28.02
CA SER A 115 -17.07 73.13 27.59
C SER A 115 -16.57 72.25 28.73
N VAL A 116 -16.31 72.82 29.92
CA VAL A 116 -15.71 72.14 31.10
C VAL A 116 -16.75 71.49 32.02
N ARG A 117 -18.05 71.55 31.72
CA ARG A 117 -19.04 70.83 32.55
C ARG A 117 -18.83 69.31 32.54
N ASP A 118 -18.06 68.77 31.60
CA ASP A 118 -17.77 67.34 31.51
C ASP A 118 -16.29 67.08 31.11
N GLU A 119 -15.47 66.67 32.09
CA GLU A 119 -14.07 66.24 31.90
C GLU A 119 -13.95 65.14 30.81
N SER A 120 -14.98 64.29 30.69
CA SER A 120 -15.01 63.26 29.67
C SER A 120 -15.13 63.85 28.26
N GLY A 121 -15.80 65.00 28.11
CA GLY A 121 -15.88 65.75 26.85
C GLY A 121 -14.52 66.25 26.39
N LEU A 122 -13.72 66.86 27.29
CA LEU A 122 -12.36 67.33 26.98
C LEU A 122 -11.40 66.18 26.66
N LYS A 123 -11.45 65.08 27.42
CA LYS A 123 -10.67 63.87 27.14
C LYS A 123 -11.03 63.26 25.78
N ASN A 124 -12.32 63.21 25.44
CA ASN A 124 -12.78 62.75 24.13
C ASN A 124 -12.28 63.66 23.00
N ILE A 125 -12.27 64.99 23.18
CA ILE A 125 -11.72 65.93 22.19
C ILE A 125 -10.21 65.70 22.01
N VAL A 126 -9.44 65.60 23.09
CA VAL A 126 -7.99 65.32 23.02
C VAL A 126 -7.72 63.99 22.31
N GLN A 127 -8.43 62.92 22.70
CA GLN A 127 -8.30 61.62 22.05
C GLN A 127 -8.66 61.67 20.56
N THR A 128 -9.71 62.44 20.20
CA THR A 128 -10.11 62.64 18.79
C THR A 128 -9.03 63.39 18.02
N LEU A 129 -8.44 64.44 18.60
CA LEU A 129 -7.36 65.21 17.98
C LEU A 129 -6.07 64.39 17.85
N GLU A 130 -5.75 63.53 18.83
CA GLU A 130 -4.64 62.58 18.74
C GLU A 130 -4.84 61.58 17.60
N GLN A 131 -6.06 61.01 17.48
CA GLN A 131 -6.41 60.15 16.36
C GLN A 131 -6.33 60.89 15.02
N ILE A 132 -6.77 62.15 14.96
CA ILE A 132 -6.64 63.00 13.78
C ILE A 132 -5.16 63.20 13.43
N CYS A 133 -4.29 63.54 14.38
CA CYS A 133 -2.85 63.69 14.14
C CYS A 133 -2.19 62.39 13.67
N GLN A 134 -2.55 61.25 14.26
CA GLN A 134 -2.09 59.93 13.83
C GLN A 134 -2.56 59.61 12.41
N ASN A 135 -3.82 59.88 12.09
CA ASN A 135 -4.37 59.69 10.73
C ASN A 135 -3.67 60.59 9.71
N ILE A 136 -3.43 61.87 10.05
CA ILE A 136 -2.67 62.78 9.19
C ILE A 136 -1.25 62.23 8.95
N GLU A 137 -0.58 61.73 9.98
CA GLU A 137 0.76 61.17 9.86
C GLU A 137 0.80 59.91 8.98
N ILE A 138 -0.19 59.03 9.13
CA ILE A 138 -0.40 57.88 8.23
C ILE A 138 -0.58 58.38 6.79
N LYS A 139 -1.40 59.41 6.55
CA LYS A 139 -1.67 59.95 5.20
C LYS A 139 -0.48 60.67 4.58
N ILE A 140 0.29 61.41 5.38
CA ILE A 140 1.57 61.99 4.94
C ILE A 140 2.51 60.88 4.51
N ASN A 141 2.65 59.82 5.31
CA ASN A 141 3.48 58.67 4.96
C ASN A 141 2.98 57.98 3.68
N GLU A 142 1.66 57.82 3.53
CA GLU A 142 1.08 57.24 2.32
C GLU A 142 1.36 58.07 1.07
N ASN A 143 1.18 59.40 1.14
CA ASN A 143 1.45 60.30 0.02
C ASN A 143 2.94 60.32 -0.34
N ASN A 144 3.82 60.38 0.67
CA ASN A 144 5.27 60.35 0.44
C ASN A 144 5.69 59.05 -0.23
N LYS A 145 5.16 57.91 0.23
CA LYS A 145 5.47 56.61 -0.37
C LYS A 145 4.97 56.50 -1.81
N LEU A 146 3.74 56.94 -2.08
CA LEU A 146 3.20 56.97 -3.45
C LEU A 146 3.98 57.93 -4.35
N ARG A 147 4.44 59.06 -3.82
CA ARG A 147 5.29 60.02 -4.52
C ARG A 147 6.63 59.41 -4.90
N GLU A 148 7.30 58.74 -3.97
CA GLU A 148 8.56 58.01 -4.23
C GLU A 148 8.37 56.93 -5.30
N ILE A 149 7.28 56.17 -5.21
CA ILE A 149 6.92 55.17 -6.22
C ILE A 149 6.70 55.83 -7.58
N GLY A 150 5.98 56.96 -7.63
CA GLY A 150 5.77 57.73 -8.86
C GLY A 150 7.09 58.19 -9.48
N ILE A 151 7.97 58.77 -8.67
CA ILE A 151 9.30 59.22 -9.11
C ILE A 151 10.11 58.03 -9.65
N PHE A 152 10.06 56.88 -8.98
CA PHE A 152 10.72 55.67 -9.46
C PHE A 152 10.14 55.20 -10.81
N CYS A 153 8.82 55.18 -10.96
CA CYS A 153 8.14 54.81 -12.22
C CYS A 153 8.55 55.73 -13.37
N LEU A 154 8.69 57.04 -13.11
CA LEU A 154 9.19 57.99 -14.10
C LEU A 154 10.67 57.79 -14.41
N ASN A 155 11.49 57.41 -13.44
CA ASN A 155 12.93 57.26 -13.65
C ASN A 155 13.33 55.88 -14.22
N SER A 156 12.44 54.89 -14.24
CA SER A 156 12.71 53.57 -14.81
C SER A 156 12.36 53.51 -16.30
N PRO A 157 13.34 53.36 -17.21
CA PRO A 157 13.07 53.26 -18.64
C PRO A 157 12.19 52.08 -19.00
N LYS A 158 12.27 50.98 -18.24
CA LYS A 158 11.43 49.79 -18.43
C LYS A 158 9.97 50.07 -18.13
N ILE A 159 9.69 50.74 -17.02
CA ILE A 159 8.32 51.11 -16.63
C ILE A 159 7.76 52.12 -17.63
N GLN A 160 8.54 53.14 -18.02
CA GLN A 160 8.12 54.08 -19.06
C GLN A 160 7.77 53.37 -20.37
N THR A 161 8.62 52.44 -20.82
CA THR A 161 8.38 51.66 -22.03
C THR A 161 7.12 50.81 -21.90
N ALA A 162 6.86 50.21 -20.74
CA ALA A 162 5.65 49.42 -20.47
C ALA A 162 4.38 50.28 -20.42
N LEU A 163 4.46 51.50 -19.90
CA LEU A 163 3.35 52.47 -19.88
C LEU A 163 3.00 52.96 -21.29
N ILE A 164 4.00 53.14 -22.15
CA ILE A 164 3.82 53.57 -23.56
C ILE A 164 3.33 52.40 -24.43
N ASN A 165 3.92 51.22 -24.26
CA ASN A 165 3.60 50.03 -25.03
C ASN A 165 2.48 49.23 -24.36
N GLN A 166 1.24 49.67 -24.54
CA GLN A 166 0.03 48.97 -24.08
C GLN A 166 -0.25 47.65 -24.83
N SER A 167 0.74 47.00 -25.45
CA SER A 167 0.55 45.81 -26.28
C SER A 167 0.72 44.48 -25.53
N LEU A 168 1.31 44.49 -24.33
CA LEU A 168 1.49 43.29 -23.49
C LEU A 168 0.57 43.39 -22.27
N ASN A 169 -0.71 43.07 -22.49
CA ASN A 169 -1.77 43.26 -21.50
C ASN A 169 -2.42 41.93 -21.13
N SER A 170 -1.87 41.25 -20.13
CA SER A 170 -2.66 40.26 -19.42
C SER A 170 -2.61 40.60 -17.94
N SER A 171 -3.78 40.88 -17.35
CA SER A 171 -3.94 40.92 -15.90
C SER A 171 -3.58 39.55 -15.31
N PRO A 172 -3.42 39.41 -13.98
CA PRO A 172 -3.31 38.09 -13.33
C PRO A 172 -4.38 37.12 -13.85
N ARG A 173 -5.63 37.58 -13.96
CA ARG A 173 -6.71 36.82 -14.57
C ARG A 173 -6.46 36.48 -16.05
N GLY A 174 -6.01 37.42 -16.87
CA GLY A 174 -5.68 37.15 -18.28
C GLY A 174 -4.54 36.14 -18.46
N LEU A 175 -3.54 36.15 -17.57
CA LEU A 175 -2.49 35.12 -17.53
C LEU A 175 -3.06 33.76 -17.14
N LEU A 176 -3.95 33.72 -16.13
CA LEU A 176 -4.63 32.50 -15.73
C LEU A 176 -5.50 31.96 -16.88
N GLU A 177 -6.32 32.79 -17.51
CA GLU A 177 -7.17 32.40 -18.66
C GLU A 177 -6.32 31.92 -19.85
N SER A 178 -5.17 32.55 -20.10
CA SER A 178 -4.21 32.09 -21.12
C SER A 178 -3.62 30.72 -20.76
N PHE A 179 -3.20 30.54 -19.51
CA PHE A 179 -2.72 29.27 -18.99
C PHE A 179 -3.79 28.17 -19.08
N GLU A 180 -5.02 28.47 -18.66
CA GLU A 180 -6.15 27.55 -18.72
C GLU A 180 -6.46 27.19 -20.18
N ASN A 181 -6.50 28.16 -21.09
CA ASN A 181 -6.72 27.91 -22.51
C ASN A 181 -5.62 27.03 -23.10
N PHE A 182 -4.33 27.35 -22.90
CA PHE A 182 -3.24 26.50 -23.39
C PHE A 182 -3.27 25.10 -22.79
N SER A 183 -3.60 24.97 -21.50
CA SER A 183 -3.73 23.66 -20.83
C SER A 183 -4.85 22.82 -21.45
N HIS A 184 -6.00 23.42 -21.77
CA HIS A 184 -7.11 22.72 -22.44
C HIS A 184 -6.77 22.27 -23.87
N GLN A 185 -5.90 22.99 -24.57
CA GLN A 185 -5.44 22.60 -25.91
C GLN A 185 -4.44 21.44 -25.87
N ILE A 186 -3.85 21.10 -24.71
CA ILE A 186 -2.99 19.93 -24.57
C ILE A 186 -3.87 18.67 -24.48
N LYS A 187 -4.19 18.16 -25.67
CA LYS A 187 -5.07 17.01 -25.86
C LYS A 187 -4.45 16.04 -26.87
N PHE A 188 -4.38 14.78 -26.48
CA PHE A 188 -4.05 13.67 -27.35
C PHE A 188 -5.34 13.02 -27.86
N VAL A 189 -5.70 13.27 -29.12
CA VAL A 189 -6.89 12.67 -29.76
C VAL A 189 -6.50 11.33 -30.35
N LEU A 190 -7.27 10.28 -30.04
CA LEU A 190 -6.90 8.89 -30.33
C LEU A 190 -7.66 8.28 -31.52
N VAL A 191 -8.81 8.84 -31.89
CA VAL A 191 -9.70 8.23 -32.90
C VAL A 191 -9.29 8.60 -34.32
N ASN A 192 -9.20 7.60 -35.18
CA ASN A 192 -8.96 7.70 -36.63
C ASN A 192 -7.73 8.55 -36.99
N GLN A 193 -6.67 8.42 -36.21
CA GLN A 193 -5.44 9.19 -36.44
C GLN A 193 -4.52 8.47 -37.42
N SER A 194 -4.13 9.18 -38.48
CA SER A 194 -2.97 8.81 -39.28
C SER A 194 -1.67 9.15 -38.55
N CYS A 195 -0.55 8.53 -38.95
CA CYS A 195 0.78 8.86 -38.41
C CYS A 195 1.07 10.37 -38.51
N HIS A 196 0.71 10.99 -39.64
CA HIS A 196 0.86 12.43 -39.86
C HIS A 196 0.04 13.27 -38.87
N GLN A 197 -1.19 12.86 -38.53
CA GLN A 197 -2.01 13.60 -37.56
C GLN A 197 -1.45 13.48 -36.14
N LEU A 198 -0.85 12.35 -35.78
CA LEU A 198 -0.15 12.17 -34.50
C LEU A 198 1.08 13.08 -34.40
N GLU A 199 1.88 13.17 -35.47
CA GLU A 199 3.01 14.09 -35.56
C GLU A 199 2.57 15.55 -35.43
N GLN A 200 1.47 15.93 -36.08
CA GLN A 200 0.89 17.26 -35.96
C GLN A 200 0.44 17.56 -34.51
N GLN A 201 -0.21 16.61 -33.83
CA GLN A 201 -0.57 16.76 -32.42
C GLN A 201 0.65 16.94 -31.52
N ILE A 202 1.77 16.26 -31.80
CA ILE A 202 3.03 16.49 -31.05
C ILE A 202 3.54 17.92 -31.26
N GLN A 203 3.49 18.44 -32.49
CA GLN A 203 3.88 19.82 -32.78
C GLN A 203 2.99 20.83 -32.06
N ASP A 204 1.67 20.62 -32.09
CA ASP A 204 0.70 21.48 -31.41
C ASP A 204 0.90 21.45 -29.88
N ILE A 205 1.04 20.26 -29.29
CA ILE A 205 1.34 20.12 -27.85
C ILE A 205 2.68 20.77 -27.51
N SER A 206 3.70 20.66 -28.36
CA SER A 206 5.00 21.31 -28.15
C SER A 206 4.90 22.82 -28.16
N LYS A 207 4.12 23.38 -29.08
CA LYS A 207 3.85 24.82 -29.15
C LYS A 207 3.13 25.32 -27.90
N HIS A 208 2.06 24.64 -27.47
CA HIS A 208 1.34 25.01 -26.25
C HIS A 208 2.18 24.84 -24.99
N LEU A 209 3.00 23.78 -24.92
CA LEU A 209 3.92 23.54 -23.82
C LEU A 209 4.96 24.67 -23.70
N GLU A 210 5.48 25.17 -24.82
CA GLU A 210 6.43 26.28 -24.79
C GLU A 210 5.80 27.57 -24.25
N ASN A 211 4.55 27.86 -24.63
CA ASN A 211 3.81 28.97 -24.06
C ASN A 211 3.59 28.81 -22.54
N ILE A 212 3.27 27.60 -22.06
CA ILE A 212 3.10 27.34 -20.62
C ILE A 212 4.44 27.46 -19.88
N LYS A 213 5.55 27.01 -20.46
CA LYS A 213 6.89 27.22 -19.88
C LYS A 213 7.21 28.70 -19.74
N GLN A 214 6.90 29.50 -20.75
CA GLN A 214 7.08 30.95 -20.69
C GLN A 214 6.24 31.56 -19.54
N ILE A 215 4.97 31.16 -19.40
CA ILE A 215 4.13 31.59 -18.27
C ILE A 215 4.72 31.14 -16.92
N ASN A 216 5.22 29.91 -16.81
CA ASN A 216 5.83 29.38 -15.59
C ASN A 216 7.12 30.13 -15.21
N GLU A 217 8.00 30.41 -16.18
CA GLU A 217 9.22 31.19 -15.98
C GLU A 217 8.88 32.61 -15.53
N THR A 218 7.88 33.23 -16.18
CA THR A 218 7.31 34.51 -15.76
C THR A 218 6.81 34.46 -14.30
N ALA A 219 5.97 33.48 -13.95
CA ALA A 219 5.42 33.34 -12.61
C ALA A 219 6.51 33.10 -11.55
N LYS A 220 7.52 32.29 -11.89
CA LYS A 220 8.69 32.04 -11.05
C LYS A 220 9.46 33.33 -10.79
N VAL A 221 9.82 34.08 -11.83
CA VAL A 221 10.54 35.36 -11.69
C VAL A 221 9.75 36.33 -10.80
N ILE A 222 8.42 36.39 -10.94
CA ILE A 222 7.56 37.21 -10.06
C ILE A 222 7.69 36.74 -8.61
N SER A 223 7.48 35.45 -8.37
CA SER A 223 7.49 34.90 -7.01
C SER A 223 8.85 35.06 -6.33
N GLU A 224 9.96 34.86 -7.05
CA GLU A 224 11.32 35.00 -6.53
C GLU A 224 11.65 36.47 -6.24
N SER A 225 11.28 37.38 -7.15
CA SER A 225 11.42 38.82 -6.93
C SER A 225 10.59 39.29 -5.73
N LEU A 226 9.34 38.84 -5.60
CA LEU A 226 8.48 39.14 -4.45
C LEU A 226 9.08 38.57 -3.15
N LEU A 227 9.44 37.28 -3.11
CA LEU A 227 10.04 36.67 -1.91
C LEU A 227 11.36 37.34 -1.48
N SER A 228 12.14 37.85 -2.44
CA SER A 228 13.39 38.57 -2.13
C SER A 228 13.15 39.91 -1.43
N CYS A 229 11.98 40.51 -1.67
CA CYS A 229 11.54 41.75 -1.04
C CYS A 229 10.76 41.43 0.26
N GLN A 230 11.46 41.00 1.31
CA GLN A 230 10.87 40.62 2.61
C GLN A 230 9.91 41.67 3.21
N LYS A 231 10.13 42.95 2.90
CA LYS A 231 9.23 44.09 3.03
C LYS A 231 9.59 45.10 1.93
N LEU A 232 8.62 45.87 1.46
CA LEU A 232 8.85 47.02 0.56
C LEU A 232 9.47 48.21 1.33
N ASP A 233 10.56 47.95 2.03
CA ASP A 233 11.36 49.01 2.67
C ASP A 233 12.01 49.88 1.58
N ASP A 234 12.27 51.14 1.91
CA ASP A 234 12.34 52.34 1.02
C ASP A 234 13.30 52.35 -0.18
N LYS A 235 13.94 51.23 -0.57
CA LYS A 235 15.05 51.27 -1.54
C LYS A 235 15.01 50.26 -2.68
N ASP A 236 14.13 49.26 -2.70
CA ASP A 236 14.13 48.24 -3.76
C ASP A 236 12.82 48.19 -4.57
N TYR A 237 12.50 49.34 -5.18
CA TYR A 237 11.40 49.46 -6.14
C TYR A 237 11.61 48.68 -7.45
N LYS A 238 12.73 47.95 -7.62
CA LYS A 238 12.99 47.03 -8.74
C LYS A 238 11.89 46.00 -8.96
N ILE A 239 11.15 45.67 -7.89
CA ILE A 239 10.00 44.79 -8.01
C ILE A 239 8.91 45.38 -8.91
N LEU A 240 8.72 46.69 -8.90
CA LEU A 240 7.81 47.37 -9.81
C LEU A 240 8.27 47.19 -11.25
N GLU A 241 9.57 47.25 -11.55
CA GLU A 241 10.06 46.95 -12.90
C GLU A 241 9.70 45.53 -13.33
N THR A 242 9.78 44.56 -12.42
CA THR A 242 9.42 43.16 -12.70
C THR A 242 7.93 43.04 -12.97
N LEU A 243 7.09 43.64 -12.12
CA LEU A 243 5.64 43.63 -12.27
C LEU A 243 5.21 44.34 -13.58
N PHE A 244 5.78 45.51 -13.90
CA PHE A 244 5.48 46.23 -15.14
C PHE A 244 6.04 45.55 -16.39
N SER A 245 7.18 44.86 -16.30
CA SER A 245 7.70 44.08 -17.43
C SER A 245 6.77 42.93 -17.81
N LEU A 246 5.91 42.50 -16.88
CA LEU A 246 5.09 41.30 -17.03
C LEU A 246 3.62 41.62 -17.27
N PHE A 247 3.06 42.51 -16.45
CA PHE A 247 1.69 42.94 -16.59
C PHE A 247 1.55 44.16 -17.51
N GLY A 248 2.65 44.79 -17.90
CA GLY A 248 2.64 45.93 -18.81
C GLY A 248 1.79 47.09 -18.29
N GLY A 249 1.08 47.72 -19.21
CA GLY A 249 0.08 48.76 -18.90
C GLY A 249 -1.20 48.24 -18.23
N SER A 250 -1.31 46.93 -17.92
CA SER A 250 -2.48 46.40 -17.22
C SER A 250 -2.56 46.90 -15.78
N ILE A 251 -1.43 47.26 -15.16
CA ILE A 251 -1.39 47.90 -13.84
C ILE A 251 -1.90 49.33 -14.01
N SER A 252 -3.20 49.54 -13.76
CA SER A 252 -3.86 50.82 -13.98
C SER A 252 -3.68 51.80 -12.83
N LYS A 253 -3.46 51.28 -11.61
CA LYS A 253 -3.37 52.09 -10.39
C LYS A 253 -2.56 51.39 -9.30
N ILE A 254 -1.78 52.16 -8.56
CA ILE A 254 -1.13 51.74 -7.31
C ILE A 254 -1.70 52.57 -6.17
N THR A 255 -2.06 51.91 -5.08
CA THR A 255 -2.41 52.55 -3.80
C THR A 255 -1.60 51.94 -2.68
N TYR A 256 -1.42 52.70 -1.61
CA TYR A 256 -0.72 52.27 -0.42
C TYR A 256 -1.59 52.62 0.79
N ASN A 257 -1.85 51.63 1.65
CA ASN A 257 -2.76 51.74 2.79
C ASN A 257 -1.99 51.75 4.13
N GLY A 258 -0.78 52.27 4.13
CA GLY A 258 0.12 52.31 5.30
C GLY A 258 0.89 51.02 5.56
N ASN A 259 0.36 49.85 5.19
CA ASN A 259 1.01 48.56 5.46
C ASN A 259 1.34 47.75 4.21
N SER A 260 0.64 47.98 3.10
CA SER A 260 0.76 47.16 1.89
C SER A 260 0.53 47.97 0.62
N LEU A 261 1.21 47.57 -0.46
CA LEU A 261 0.86 48.04 -1.80
C LEU A 261 -0.31 47.24 -2.34
N ASN A 262 -1.27 47.96 -2.91
CA ASN A 262 -2.39 47.41 -3.65
C ASN A 262 -2.25 47.82 -5.12
N PHE A 263 -2.30 46.83 -5.98
CA PHE A 263 -2.20 46.96 -7.43
C PHE A 263 -3.59 46.76 -8.03
N SER A 264 -4.05 47.74 -8.82
CA SER A 264 -5.27 47.60 -9.60
C SER A 264 -4.92 47.15 -11.02
N PHE A 265 -5.55 46.09 -11.49
CA PHE A 265 -5.47 45.60 -12.86
C PHE A 265 -6.85 45.80 -13.52
N GLY A 266 -7.08 46.99 -14.07
CA GLY A 266 -8.41 47.40 -14.53
C GLY A 266 -9.37 47.60 -13.36
N VAL A 267 -10.37 46.71 -13.23
CA VAL A 267 -11.37 46.73 -12.14
C VAL A 267 -11.00 45.84 -10.95
N GLU A 268 -9.99 44.99 -11.10
CA GLU A 268 -9.57 44.04 -10.06
C GLU A 268 -8.46 44.66 -9.19
N ASN A 269 -8.55 44.51 -7.87
CA ASN A 269 -7.54 44.99 -6.93
C ASN A 269 -6.85 43.80 -6.26
N TYR A 270 -5.53 43.79 -6.28
CA TYR A 270 -4.72 42.75 -5.66
C TYR A 270 -3.78 43.39 -4.65
N THR A 271 -3.75 42.85 -3.44
CA THR A 271 -2.69 43.17 -2.49
C THR A 271 -1.37 42.56 -2.97
N TYR A 272 -0.24 43.07 -2.49
CA TYR A 272 1.07 42.46 -2.68
C TYR A 272 1.05 40.94 -2.40
N ASP A 273 0.50 40.52 -1.27
CA ASP A 273 0.42 39.11 -0.86
C ASP A 273 -0.49 38.29 -1.77
N SER A 274 -1.54 38.92 -2.32
CA SER A 274 -2.42 38.28 -3.31
C SER A 274 -1.69 38.04 -4.63
N VAL A 275 -0.86 38.98 -5.10
CA VAL A 275 -0.04 38.81 -6.31
C VAL A 275 1.01 37.72 -6.09
N LEU A 276 1.66 37.69 -4.91
CA LEU A 276 2.60 36.64 -4.55
C LEU A 276 1.92 35.26 -4.53
N SER A 277 0.82 35.12 -3.80
CA SER A 277 0.06 33.87 -3.71
C SER A 277 -0.44 33.40 -5.08
N PHE A 278 -0.89 34.33 -5.93
CA PHE A 278 -1.28 34.05 -7.30
C PHE A 278 -0.10 33.52 -8.12
N SER A 279 1.06 34.20 -8.07
CA SER A 279 2.25 33.80 -8.82
C SER A 279 2.76 32.42 -8.42
N GLN A 280 2.81 32.11 -7.12
CA GLN A 280 3.18 30.80 -6.61
C GLN A 280 2.20 29.72 -7.04
N SER A 281 0.89 29.98 -6.93
CA SER A 281 -0.14 29.03 -7.37
C SER A 281 -0.08 28.77 -8.88
N LEU A 282 0.15 29.80 -9.69
CA LEU A 282 0.31 29.66 -11.14
C LEU A 282 1.59 28.90 -11.50
N GLN A 283 2.69 29.18 -10.79
CA GLN A 283 3.95 28.44 -10.95
C GLN A 283 3.76 26.95 -10.63
N ASP A 284 3.13 26.62 -9.50
CA ASP A 284 2.90 25.23 -9.11
C ASP A 284 2.02 24.48 -10.12
N LYS A 285 0.90 25.10 -10.54
CA LYS A 285 -0.01 24.55 -11.56
C LYS A 285 0.69 24.36 -12.91
N SER A 286 1.40 25.38 -13.38
CA SER A 286 2.09 25.33 -14.67
C SER A 286 3.25 24.34 -14.67
N TYR A 287 4.03 24.25 -13.59
CA TYR A 287 5.04 23.21 -13.41
C TYR A 287 4.43 21.81 -13.51
N HIS A 288 3.28 21.59 -12.85
CA HIS A 288 2.59 20.30 -12.91
C HIS A 288 2.11 19.96 -14.33
N VAL A 289 1.46 20.91 -15.01
CA VAL A 289 1.01 20.75 -16.41
C VAL A 289 2.20 20.51 -17.34
N ILE A 290 3.34 21.19 -17.17
CA ILE A 290 4.57 20.97 -17.95
C ILE A 290 5.05 19.52 -17.83
N GLN A 291 5.17 19.01 -16.60
CA GLN A 291 5.64 17.63 -16.35
C GLN A 291 4.72 16.58 -16.99
N LEU A 292 3.41 16.78 -16.89
CA LEU A 292 2.42 15.85 -17.47
C LEU A 292 2.37 15.95 -18.99
N SER A 293 2.48 17.15 -19.54
CA SER A 293 2.54 17.39 -20.99
C SER A 293 3.77 16.75 -21.63
N GLN A 294 4.93 16.84 -20.99
CA GLN A 294 6.14 16.12 -21.41
C GLN A 294 5.97 14.60 -21.34
N SER A 295 5.19 14.11 -20.37
CA SER A 295 4.86 12.69 -20.27
C SER A 295 3.87 12.26 -21.36
N LEU A 296 2.91 13.12 -21.70
CA LEU A 296 1.98 12.92 -22.81
C LEU A 296 2.72 12.93 -24.16
N GLN A 297 3.64 13.86 -24.40
CA GLN A 297 4.50 13.87 -25.59
C GLN A 297 5.31 12.58 -25.72
N ARG A 298 5.94 12.14 -24.61
CA ARG A 298 6.65 10.85 -24.56
C ARG A 298 5.72 9.69 -24.89
N LEU A 299 4.49 9.68 -24.36
CA LEU A 299 3.49 8.68 -24.68
C LEU A 299 3.16 8.66 -26.18
N ILE A 300 2.94 9.82 -26.81
CA ILE A 300 2.64 9.89 -28.25
C ILE A 300 3.84 9.41 -29.09
N ASN A 301 5.05 9.83 -28.73
CA ASN A 301 6.28 9.35 -29.38
C ASN A 301 6.47 7.83 -29.23
N ASP A 302 6.23 7.29 -28.04
CA ASP A 302 6.26 5.84 -27.82
C ASP A 302 5.20 5.12 -28.67
N CYS A 303 4.01 5.71 -28.84
CA CYS A 303 2.97 5.18 -29.71
C CYS A 303 3.39 5.20 -31.19
N LEU A 304 4.02 6.28 -31.67
CA LEU A 304 4.58 6.36 -33.02
C LEU A 304 5.64 5.29 -33.27
N ASN A 305 6.45 4.97 -32.26
CA ASN A 305 7.48 3.95 -32.35
C ASN A 305 6.97 2.51 -32.14
N SER A 306 5.70 2.33 -31.79
CA SER A 306 5.10 1.03 -31.50
C SER A 306 4.14 0.60 -32.60
N GLN A 307 4.57 -0.34 -33.45
CA GLN A 307 3.71 -0.88 -34.51
C GLN A 307 2.37 -1.43 -33.98
N LYS A 308 2.36 -2.05 -32.78
CA LYS A 308 1.12 -2.52 -32.14
C LYS A 308 0.19 -1.34 -31.83
N ALA A 309 0.71 -0.26 -31.24
CA ALA A 309 -0.10 0.92 -30.92
C ALA A 309 -0.61 1.61 -32.18
N LEU A 310 0.24 1.79 -33.20
CA LEU A 310 -0.15 2.35 -34.49
C LEU A 310 -1.25 1.52 -35.16
N ASN A 311 -1.12 0.19 -35.16
CA ASN A 311 -2.16 -0.69 -35.70
C ASN A 311 -3.48 -0.51 -34.95
N LEU A 312 -3.47 -0.44 -33.61
CA LEU A 312 -4.68 -0.24 -32.81
C LEU A 312 -5.32 1.14 -33.02
N LEU A 313 -4.51 2.20 -33.16
CA LEU A 313 -4.99 3.57 -33.42
C LEU A 313 -5.54 3.74 -34.84
N SER A 314 -4.92 3.08 -35.83
CA SER A 314 -5.28 3.20 -37.26
C SER A 314 -6.40 2.28 -37.69
N LEU A 315 -6.48 1.06 -37.15
CA LEU A 315 -7.47 0.06 -37.58
C LEU A 315 -8.90 0.46 -37.24
N GLY A 316 -9.09 1.50 -36.41
CA GLY A 316 -10.41 1.91 -35.93
C GLY A 316 -11.21 0.65 -35.63
N SER A 317 -10.75 -0.13 -34.65
CA SER A 317 -11.10 -1.55 -34.51
C SER A 317 -12.57 -1.80 -34.85
N SER A 318 -12.80 -2.54 -35.94
CA SER A 318 -14.11 -3.12 -36.28
C SER A 318 -14.49 -4.24 -35.32
N GLN A 319 -13.59 -4.65 -34.42
CA GLN A 319 -13.89 -5.54 -33.32
C GLN A 319 -14.72 -4.78 -32.29
N GLU A 320 -15.92 -5.29 -32.02
CA GLU A 320 -16.73 -4.91 -30.86
C GLU A 320 -15.80 -4.81 -29.65
N ALA A 321 -15.78 -3.63 -29.01
CA ALA A 321 -15.00 -3.43 -27.79
C ALA A 321 -15.28 -4.60 -26.84
N LEU A 322 -14.23 -5.18 -26.24
CA LEU A 322 -14.40 -6.19 -25.19
C LEU A 322 -15.33 -5.69 -24.07
N ILE A 323 -15.39 -4.36 -23.94
CA ILE A 323 -16.28 -3.60 -23.08
C ILE A 323 -17.06 -2.60 -23.95
N SER A 324 -18.19 -2.99 -24.56
CA SER A 324 -19.09 -1.96 -25.10
C SER A 324 -19.64 -1.14 -23.92
N THR A 325 -19.52 0.18 -23.99
CA THR A 325 -19.58 1.12 -22.85
C THR A 325 -20.90 1.15 -22.07
N GLY A 326 -21.96 0.48 -22.55
CA GLY A 326 -23.23 0.31 -21.83
C GLY A 326 -23.49 -1.05 -21.18
N SER A 327 -22.73 -2.11 -21.49
CA SER A 327 -23.06 -3.49 -21.07
C SER A 327 -22.17 -4.05 -19.96
N PHE A 328 -21.16 -3.30 -19.52
CA PHE A 328 -20.30 -3.64 -18.38
C PHE A 328 -20.96 -3.29 -17.03
N SER A 329 -22.26 -3.54 -16.90
CA SER A 329 -22.91 -3.55 -15.59
C SER A 329 -22.28 -4.68 -14.76
N GLU A 330 -22.13 -4.47 -13.46
CA GLU A 330 -21.63 -5.50 -12.53
C GLU A 330 -22.42 -6.82 -12.65
N GLU A 331 -23.66 -6.74 -13.14
CA GLU A 331 -24.55 -7.87 -13.36
C GLU A 331 -24.09 -8.81 -14.49
N SER A 332 -23.50 -8.32 -15.58
CA SER A 332 -23.16 -9.13 -16.76
C SER A 332 -22.08 -10.19 -16.50
N TYR A 333 -21.26 -10.02 -15.47
CA TYR A 333 -20.24 -11.02 -15.06
C TYR A 333 -20.76 -11.98 -13.99
N LEU A 334 -21.75 -11.54 -13.20
CA LEU A 334 -22.47 -12.38 -12.25
C LEU A 334 -23.44 -13.34 -12.97
N THR A 335 -23.82 -13.05 -14.21
CA THR A 335 -24.71 -13.87 -15.04
C THR A 335 -23.98 -14.90 -15.89
N VAL A 336 -22.64 -14.98 -15.85
CA VAL A 336 -21.98 -16.20 -16.34
C VAL A 336 -22.48 -17.31 -15.45
N ASP A 337 -23.43 -18.12 -15.94
CA ASP A 337 -23.98 -19.25 -15.22
C ASP A 337 -22.81 -20.20 -14.89
N LEU A 338 -22.26 -20.05 -13.69
CA LEU A 338 -21.26 -20.92 -13.10
C LEU A 338 -21.95 -22.20 -12.64
N LEU A 339 -22.60 -22.87 -13.59
CA LEU A 339 -23.49 -23.99 -13.36
C LEU A 339 -23.00 -25.16 -14.21
N LEU A 340 -22.43 -26.16 -13.54
CA LEU A 340 -22.09 -27.43 -14.17
C LEU A 340 -23.22 -28.42 -13.90
N SER A 341 -24.07 -28.65 -14.90
CA SER A 341 -25.13 -29.66 -14.89
C SER A 341 -24.55 -31.05 -15.04
N MET A 342 -24.99 -31.94 -14.17
CA MET A 342 -24.67 -33.36 -14.17
C MET A 342 -25.87 -34.21 -14.62
N GLU A 343 -26.89 -33.58 -15.24
CA GLU A 343 -28.12 -34.26 -15.64
C GLU A 343 -27.91 -35.23 -16.81
N SER A 344 -27.06 -34.90 -17.77
CA SER A 344 -26.64 -35.83 -18.83
C SER A 344 -25.18 -35.62 -19.21
N VAL A 345 -24.48 -36.69 -19.60
CA VAL A 345 -23.08 -36.64 -20.03
C VAL A 345 -22.88 -35.68 -21.22
N ASN A 346 -23.85 -35.62 -22.14
CA ASN A 346 -23.78 -34.73 -23.31
C ASN A 346 -23.92 -33.25 -22.93
N GLN A 347 -24.89 -32.90 -22.07
CA GLN A 347 -25.07 -31.53 -21.59
C GLN A 347 -23.86 -31.07 -20.76
N PHE A 348 -23.34 -31.98 -19.94
CA PHE A 348 -22.12 -31.76 -19.17
C PHE A 348 -20.91 -31.44 -20.05
N LYS A 349 -20.66 -32.24 -21.10
CA LYS A 349 -19.57 -32.00 -22.07
C LYS A 349 -19.74 -30.66 -22.80
N GLN A 350 -20.97 -30.33 -23.21
CA GLN A 350 -21.28 -29.04 -23.85
C GLN A 350 -21.00 -27.86 -22.91
N GLN A 351 -21.39 -27.97 -21.63
CA GLN A 351 -21.13 -26.94 -20.63
C GLN A 351 -19.64 -26.79 -20.33
N ILE A 352 -18.86 -27.86 -20.27
CA ILE A 352 -17.39 -27.78 -20.11
C ILE A 352 -16.75 -27.05 -21.28
N ALA A 353 -17.16 -27.37 -22.52
CA ALA A 353 -16.67 -26.67 -23.70
C ALA A 353 -17.01 -25.16 -23.65
N GLN A 354 -18.23 -24.82 -23.23
CA GLN A 354 -18.64 -23.43 -23.04
C GLN A 354 -17.86 -22.73 -21.91
N LEU A 355 -17.65 -23.40 -20.78
CA LEU A 355 -16.84 -22.91 -19.66
C LEU A 355 -15.39 -22.69 -20.08
N HIS A 356 -14.80 -23.59 -20.89
CA HIS A 356 -13.47 -23.41 -21.47
C HIS A 356 -13.38 -22.17 -22.35
N LEU A 357 -14.37 -21.93 -23.20
CA LEU A 357 -14.44 -20.73 -24.04
C LEU A 357 -14.55 -19.46 -23.18
N ASN A 358 -15.43 -19.48 -22.17
CA ASN A 358 -15.60 -18.37 -21.22
C ASN A 358 -14.33 -18.11 -20.41
N TYR A 359 -13.66 -19.16 -19.92
CA TYR A 359 -12.38 -19.07 -19.22
C TYR A 359 -11.31 -18.42 -20.08
N LYS A 360 -11.20 -18.81 -21.36
CA LYS A 360 -10.24 -18.20 -22.29
C LYS A 360 -10.50 -16.70 -22.43
N LYS A 361 -11.76 -16.31 -22.68
CA LYS A 361 -12.17 -14.90 -22.81
C LYS A 361 -11.90 -14.09 -21.54
N LEU A 362 -12.28 -14.62 -20.36
CA LEU A 362 -12.08 -13.94 -19.08
C LEU A 362 -10.59 -13.84 -18.70
N LYS A 363 -9.79 -14.87 -19.01
CA LYS A 363 -8.34 -14.84 -18.77
C LYS A 363 -7.65 -13.81 -19.66
N GLU A 364 -8.05 -13.73 -20.92
CA GLU A 364 -7.58 -12.70 -21.87
C GLU A 364 -7.97 -11.30 -21.37
N LEU A 365 -9.24 -11.08 -21.03
CA LEU A 365 -9.72 -9.83 -20.43
C LEU A 365 -8.94 -9.43 -19.17
N ASN A 366 -8.72 -10.37 -18.24
CA ASN A 366 -7.94 -10.09 -17.02
C ASN A 366 -6.46 -9.82 -17.31
N SER A 367 -5.89 -10.43 -18.35
CA SER A 367 -4.53 -10.11 -18.81
C SER A 367 -4.46 -8.67 -19.33
N ILE A 368 -5.43 -8.25 -20.15
CA ILE A 368 -5.50 -6.89 -20.69
C ILE A 368 -5.72 -5.88 -19.56
N LEU A 369 -6.65 -6.14 -18.64
CA LEU A 369 -6.87 -5.32 -17.43
C LEU A 369 -5.63 -5.24 -16.54
N SER A 370 -4.87 -6.34 -16.42
CA SER A 370 -3.62 -6.35 -15.66
C SER A 370 -2.59 -5.42 -16.31
N ILE A 371 -2.45 -5.46 -17.63
CA ILE A 371 -1.53 -4.57 -18.36
C ILE A 371 -1.98 -3.12 -18.19
N ALA A 372 -3.28 -2.84 -18.35
CA ALA A 372 -3.83 -1.50 -18.19
C ALA A 372 -3.57 -0.95 -16.77
N THR A 373 -3.75 -1.76 -15.72
CA THR A 373 -3.69 -1.29 -14.32
C THR A 373 -2.33 -1.41 -13.65
N GLN A 374 -1.37 -2.15 -14.23
CA GLN A 374 -0.08 -2.47 -13.60
C GLN A 374 0.69 -1.22 -13.17
N LYS A 375 0.80 -0.22 -14.06
CA LYS A 375 1.56 1.01 -13.80
C LYS A 375 0.86 1.93 -12.80
N TYR A 376 -0.47 1.98 -12.83
CA TYR A 376 -1.27 2.70 -11.84
C TYR A 376 -1.03 2.16 -10.42
N ARG A 377 -0.99 0.82 -10.24
CA ARG A 377 -0.69 0.18 -8.94
C ARG A 377 0.70 0.52 -8.40
N GLN A 378 1.65 0.89 -9.26
CA GLN A 378 2.99 1.34 -8.87
C GLN A 378 3.02 2.79 -8.36
N LYS A 379 1.86 3.48 -8.28
CA LYS A 379 1.71 4.88 -7.83
C LYS A 379 2.62 5.87 -8.57
N LEU A 380 2.82 5.66 -9.87
CA LEU A 380 3.59 6.58 -10.71
C LEU A 380 2.77 7.85 -11.00
N ASN A 381 3.43 9.01 -11.02
CA ASN A 381 2.82 10.32 -11.30
C ASN A 381 2.13 10.38 -12.68
N PHE A 382 2.58 9.57 -13.64
CA PHE A 382 1.93 9.39 -14.94
C PHE A 382 1.69 7.89 -15.17
N PRO A 383 0.45 7.39 -15.02
CA PRO A 383 0.19 5.95 -15.02
C PRO A 383 0.02 5.33 -16.42
N VAL A 384 0.14 6.11 -17.51
CA VAL A 384 -0.13 5.65 -18.87
C VAL A 384 1.16 5.52 -19.68
N THR A 385 1.50 4.29 -20.05
CA THR A 385 2.52 3.98 -21.07
C THR A 385 1.85 3.65 -22.40
N HIS A 386 2.60 3.55 -23.50
CA HIS A 386 2.05 3.09 -24.77
C HIS A 386 1.43 1.68 -24.67
N THR A 387 1.99 0.80 -23.82
CA THR A 387 1.41 -0.52 -23.52
C THR A 387 0.10 -0.42 -22.72
N THR A 388 0.02 0.51 -21.78
CA THR A 388 -1.20 0.79 -21.00
C THR A 388 -2.29 1.31 -21.93
N LEU A 389 -1.94 2.28 -22.79
CA LEU A 389 -2.87 2.86 -23.75
C LEU A 389 -3.34 1.83 -24.78
N ALA A 390 -2.44 0.99 -25.30
CA ALA A 390 -2.80 -0.11 -26.18
C ALA A 390 -3.81 -1.07 -25.50
N ALA A 391 -3.58 -1.43 -24.24
CA ALA A 391 -4.51 -2.25 -23.47
C ALA A 391 -5.86 -1.55 -23.23
N LEU A 392 -5.86 -0.24 -22.97
CA LEU A 392 -7.09 0.54 -22.83
C LEU A 392 -7.88 0.60 -24.15
N ILE A 393 -7.21 0.80 -25.28
CA ILE A 393 -7.84 0.75 -26.61
C ILE A 393 -8.35 -0.66 -26.92
N GLU A 394 -7.62 -1.71 -26.52
CA GLU A 394 -8.06 -3.10 -26.66
C GLU A 394 -9.32 -3.39 -25.82
N LEU A 395 -9.45 -2.78 -24.63
CA LEU A 395 -10.64 -2.89 -23.77
C LEU A 395 -11.85 -2.11 -24.31
N LEU A 396 -11.65 -0.84 -24.63
CA LEU A 396 -12.73 0.13 -24.89
C LEU A 396 -12.94 0.42 -26.38
N GLY A 397 -12.06 -0.05 -27.25
CA GLY A 397 -12.11 0.22 -28.69
C GLY A 397 -12.19 1.71 -29.01
N LYS A 398 -13.14 2.06 -29.89
CA LYS A 398 -13.39 3.44 -30.36
C LYS A 398 -14.00 4.38 -29.33
N SER A 399 -14.37 3.87 -28.16
CA SER A 399 -14.97 4.72 -27.14
C SER A 399 -13.94 5.69 -26.56
N ILE A 400 -12.66 5.34 -26.48
CA ILE A 400 -11.66 6.31 -26.05
C ILE A 400 -11.43 7.34 -27.16
N LYS A 401 -11.92 8.57 -26.95
CA LYS A 401 -11.79 9.67 -27.91
C LYS A 401 -10.48 10.41 -27.76
N SER A 402 -10.07 10.68 -26.51
CA SER A 402 -8.87 11.45 -26.22
C SER A 402 -8.39 11.34 -24.78
N ILE A 403 -7.13 11.69 -24.54
CA ILE A 403 -6.57 11.97 -23.22
C ILE A 403 -6.17 13.45 -23.19
N SER A 404 -6.59 14.21 -22.19
CA SER A 404 -6.29 15.64 -22.08
C SER A 404 -5.86 16.01 -20.65
N LEU A 405 -5.41 17.25 -20.47
CA LEU A 405 -5.12 17.83 -19.16
C LEU A 405 -6.19 18.85 -18.77
N THR A 406 -6.57 18.87 -17.50
CA THR A 406 -7.30 20.01 -16.92
C THR A 406 -6.30 21.14 -16.59
N PRO A 407 -6.78 22.36 -16.33
CA PRO A 407 -5.90 23.42 -15.84
C PRO A 407 -5.34 23.20 -14.42
N SER A 408 -5.96 22.32 -13.62
CA SER A 408 -5.36 21.86 -12.36
C SER A 408 -4.21 20.87 -12.57
N GLY A 409 -3.98 20.43 -13.81
CA GLY A 409 -3.02 19.39 -14.15
C GLY A 409 -3.51 17.98 -13.83
N ASP A 410 -4.82 17.75 -13.82
CA ASP A 410 -5.36 16.40 -13.75
C ASP A 410 -5.45 15.80 -15.16
N LEU A 411 -5.14 14.51 -15.28
CA LEU A 411 -5.35 13.77 -16.53
C LEU A 411 -6.83 13.40 -16.67
N MET A 412 -7.41 13.76 -17.81
CA MET A 412 -8.76 13.40 -18.20
C MET A 412 -8.72 12.39 -19.34
N ILE A 413 -9.62 11.42 -19.30
CA ILE A 413 -9.89 10.51 -20.41
C ILE A 413 -11.32 10.77 -20.89
N LYS A 414 -11.47 11.05 -22.20
CA LYS A 414 -12.78 11.17 -22.82
C LYS A 414 -13.20 9.82 -23.38
N ILE A 415 -14.23 9.23 -22.80
CA ILE A 415 -14.81 7.95 -23.23
C ILE A 415 -16.22 8.26 -23.75
N ASP A 416 -16.43 8.01 -25.04
CA ASP A 416 -17.60 8.48 -25.79
C ASP A 416 -17.75 10.00 -25.64
N GLU A 417 -18.82 10.48 -25.01
CA GLU A 417 -19.02 11.91 -24.73
C GLU A 417 -18.64 12.32 -23.30
N ASP A 418 -18.35 11.36 -22.42
CA ASP A 418 -18.08 11.61 -21.01
C ASP A 418 -16.60 11.88 -20.77
N ASN A 419 -16.31 12.97 -20.05
CA ASN A 419 -14.97 13.27 -19.55
C ASN A 419 -14.83 12.73 -18.14
N MET A 420 -13.90 11.80 -17.93
CA MET A 420 -13.64 11.20 -16.62
C MET A 420 -12.22 11.54 -16.17
N ASN A 421 -12.03 11.73 -14.86
CA ASN A 421 -10.69 11.78 -14.30
C ASN A 421 -10.03 10.41 -14.50
N LEU A 422 -8.84 10.40 -15.13
CA LEU A 422 -8.14 9.17 -15.46
C LEU A 422 -7.82 8.34 -14.21
N LYS A 423 -7.50 9.00 -13.08
CA LYS A 423 -7.21 8.30 -11.82
C LYS A 423 -8.42 7.50 -11.34
N ASP A 424 -9.60 8.12 -11.37
CA ASP A 424 -10.85 7.50 -10.92
C ASP A 424 -11.26 6.37 -11.87
N PHE A 425 -11.09 6.59 -13.18
CA PHE A 425 -11.31 5.57 -14.19
C PHE A 425 -10.38 4.34 -14.00
N MET A 426 -9.08 4.57 -13.77
CA MET A 426 -8.12 3.49 -13.50
C MET A 426 -8.42 2.75 -12.19
N GLU A 427 -8.90 3.44 -11.16
CA GLU A 427 -9.34 2.81 -9.91
C GLU A 427 -10.57 1.90 -10.16
N SER A 428 -11.53 2.35 -10.97
CA SER A 428 -12.68 1.54 -11.40
C SER A 428 -12.24 0.28 -12.15
N LEU A 429 -11.28 0.38 -13.07
CA LEU A 429 -10.71 -0.79 -13.75
C LEU A 429 -10.02 -1.76 -12.78
N CYS A 430 -9.31 -1.24 -11.76
CA CYS A 430 -8.69 -2.07 -10.73
C CYS A 430 -9.75 -2.86 -9.94
N LYS A 431 -10.85 -2.21 -9.53
CA LYS A 431 -11.98 -2.85 -8.83
C LYS A 431 -12.58 -3.96 -9.70
N LYS A 432 -12.86 -3.68 -10.98
CA LYS A 432 -13.36 -4.68 -11.94
C LYS A 432 -12.41 -5.86 -12.13
N GLN A 433 -11.09 -5.61 -12.17
CA GLN A 433 -10.10 -6.69 -12.25
C GLN A 433 -10.12 -7.59 -11.00
N GLU A 434 -10.22 -7.02 -9.81
CA GLU A 434 -10.31 -7.81 -8.57
C GLU A 434 -11.58 -8.66 -8.51
N LEU A 435 -12.70 -8.16 -9.05
CA LEU A 435 -13.94 -8.94 -9.18
C LEU A 435 -13.82 -10.12 -10.17
N LEU A 436 -13.01 -9.99 -11.23
CA LEU A 436 -12.83 -11.05 -12.22
C LEU A 436 -11.98 -12.23 -11.72
N LYS A 437 -11.01 -11.99 -10.84
CA LYS A 437 -10.07 -13.02 -10.35
C LYS A 437 -10.79 -14.24 -9.75
N PRO A 438 -11.77 -14.07 -8.84
CA PRO A 438 -12.62 -15.16 -8.37
C PRO A 438 -13.32 -15.95 -9.46
N CYS A 439 -13.96 -15.27 -10.41
CA CYS A 439 -14.73 -15.93 -11.47
C CYS A 439 -13.82 -16.81 -12.34
N ILE A 440 -12.61 -16.33 -12.66
CA ILE A 440 -11.60 -17.10 -13.41
C ILE A 440 -11.19 -18.35 -12.63
N LEU A 441 -10.98 -18.22 -11.31
CA LEU A 441 -10.62 -19.35 -10.46
C LEU A 441 -11.76 -20.38 -10.40
N GLN A 442 -13.00 -19.92 -10.22
CA GLN A 442 -14.20 -20.77 -10.16
C GLN A 442 -14.44 -21.54 -11.45
N ILE A 443 -14.37 -20.87 -12.61
CA ILE A 443 -14.50 -21.54 -13.91
C ILE A 443 -13.38 -22.55 -14.11
N LYS A 444 -12.13 -22.21 -13.74
CA LYS A 444 -11.00 -23.14 -13.81
C LYS A 444 -11.24 -24.39 -12.95
N LEU A 445 -11.78 -24.22 -11.75
CA LEU A 445 -12.14 -25.34 -10.88
C LEU A 445 -13.23 -26.21 -11.53
N LEU A 446 -14.28 -25.62 -12.09
CA LEU A 446 -15.34 -26.38 -12.79
C LEU A 446 -14.83 -27.10 -14.04
N ILE A 447 -13.92 -26.47 -14.80
CA ILE A 447 -13.26 -27.10 -15.96
C ILE A 447 -12.44 -28.30 -15.53
N ASN A 448 -11.56 -28.13 -14.53
CA ASN A 448 -10.70 -29.21 -14.05
C ASN A 448 -11.54 -30.37 -13.53
N LEU A 449 -12.59 -30.05 -12.77
CA LEU A 449 -13.55 -31.02 -12.31
C LEU A 449 -14.24 -31.73 -13.48
N GLY A 450 -14.64 -30.96 -14.49
CA GLY A 450 -15.21 -31.45 -15.73
C GLY A 450 -14.33 -32.50 -16.42
N ILE A 451 -13.05 -32.18 -16.58
CA ILE A 451 -12.04 -33.04 -17.19
C ILE A 451 -11.80 -34.29 -16.34
N ASP A 452 -11.72 -34.15 -15.01
CA ASP A 452 -11.49 -35.27 -14.09
C ASP A 452 -12.65 -36.27 -14.10
N LEU A 453 -13.87 -35.75 -14.21
CA LEU A 453 -15.09 -36.53 -14.35
C LEU A 453 -15.16 -37.23 -15.71
N GLU A 454 -14.81 -36.55 -16.81
CA GLU A 454 -14.79 -37.15 -18.15
C GLU A 454 -13.82 -38.34 -18.24
N LYS A 455 -12.69 -38.28 -17.53
CA LYS A 455 -11.71 -39.38 -17.47
C LYS A 455 -12.19 -40.58 -16.64
N ASN A 456 -13.16 -40.39 -15.75
CA ASN A 456 -13.61 -41.43 -14.83
C ASN A 456 -14.82 -42.19 -15.38
N LYS A 457 -14.56 -43.29 -16.09
CA LYS A 457 -15.60 -44.17 -16.68
C LYS A 457 -16.62 -44.70 -15.65
N HIS A 458 -16.24 -44.86 -14.38
CA HIS A 458 -17.16 -45.29 -13.33
C HIS A 458 -18.20 -44.21 -13.02
N LEU A 459 -17.77 -42.94 -13.00
CA LEU A 459 -18.67 -41.81 -12.81
C LEU A 459 -19.59 -41.60 -14.01
N GLU A 460 -19.10 -41.78 -15.23
CA GLU A 460 -19.95 -41.78 -16.43
C GLU A 460 -21.07 -42.82 -16.32
N LYS A 461 -20.72 -44.04 -15.85
CA LYS A 461 -21.70 -45.08 -15.58
C LYS A 461 -22.68 -44.69 -14.47
N LEU A 462 -22.20 -44.14 -13.35
CA LEU A 462 -23.06 -43.66 -12.25
C LEU A 462 -24.01 -42.54 -12.65
N VAL A 463 -23.58 -41.62 -13.52
CA VAL A 463 -24.43 -40.54 -14.04
C VAL A 463 -25.56 -41.09 -14.92
N ASN A 464 -25.32 -42.19 -15.64
CA ASN A 464 -26.28 -42.83 -16.52
C ASN A 464 -27.17 -43.88 -15.81
N ASP A 465 -26.68 -44.54 -14.75
CA ASP A 465 -27.40 -45.58 -14.03
C ASP A 465 -28.35 -44.97 -12.98
N HIS A 466 -29.66 -45.16 -13.15
CA HIS A 466 -30.70 -44.67 -12.22
C HIS A 466 -30.81 -45.42 -10.88
N HIS A 467 -29.83 -46.27 -10.51
CA HIS A 467 -30.00 -47.29 -9.46
C HIS A 467 -29.23 -47.07 -8.15
N THR A 468 -28.75 -45.86 -7.85
CA THR A 468 -28.09 -45.59 -6.57
C THR A 468 -28.93 -44.69 -5.67
N TRP A 469 -29.07 -45.13 -4.40
CA TRP A 469 -29.65 -44.45 -3.22
C TRP A 469 -30.40 -43.14 -3.53
N ASP A 470 -31.73 -43.23 -3.66
CA ASP A 470 -32.59 -42.14 -4.15
C ASP A 470 -32.39 -40.79 -3.45
N ASN A 471 -32.00 -40.79 -2.16
CA ASN A 471 -31.58 -39.59 -1.40
C ASN A 471 -30.99 -39.95 -0.02
N LEU A 472 -30.53 -38.92 0.70
CA LEU A 472 -30.03 -39.02 2.08
C LEU A 472 -31.04 -39.68 3.05
N ASP A 473 -32.35 -39.55 2.82
CA ASP A 473 -33.36 -40.15 3.69
C ASP A 473 -33.48 -41.66 3.44
N HIS A 474 -33.28 -42.12 2.21
CA HIS A 474 -33.09 -43.53 1.90
C HIS A 474 -31.85 -44.09 2.63
N LEU A 475 -30.72 -43.37 2.60
CA LEU A 475 -29.52 -43.74 3.34
C LEU A 475 -29.76 -43.84 4.85
N LYS A 476 -30.43 -42.84 5.45
CA LYS A 476 -30.83 -42.90 6.86
C LYS A 476 -31.75 -44.09 7.15
N ASN A 477 -32.70 -44.41 6.28
CA ASN A 477 -33.62 -45.53 6.46
C ASN A 477 -32.90 -46.88 6.38
N GLN A 478 -31.90 -47.01 5.51
CA GLN A 478 -31.03 -48.19 5.50
C GLN A 478 -30.15 -48.27 6.74
N ILE A 479 -29.55 -47.16 7.20
CA ILE A 479 -28.79 -47.15 8.46
C ILE A 479 -29.68 -47.54 9.64
N LYS A 480 -30.95 -47.10 9.67
CA LYS A 480 -31.95 -47.55 10.64
C LYS A 480 -32.24 -49.05 10.51
N SER A 481 -32.32 -49.60 9.30
CA SER A 481 -32.53 -51.03 9.09
C SER A 481 -31.33 -51.84 9.56
N PHE A 482 -30.09 -51.40 9.29
CA PHE A 482 -28.88 -52.01 9.83
C PHE A 482 -28.82 -51.94 11.34
N ARG A 483 -29.21 -50.82 11.95
CA ARG A 483 -29.32 -50.68 13.41
C ARG A 483 -30.36 -51.63 14.01
N LYS A 484 -31.49 -51.83 13.33
CA LYS A 484 -32.50 -52.80 13.76
C LYS A 484 -31.95 -54.23 13.66
N LYS A 485 -31.19 -54.53 12.59
CA LYS A 485 -30.54 -55.82 12.38
C LYS A 485 -29.40 -56.10 13.36
N SER A 486 -28.65 -55.06 13.76
CA SER A 486 -27.60 -55.18 14.78
C SER A 486 -28.13 -55.37 16.20
N ASN A 487 -29.45 -55.27 16.39
CA ASN A 487 -30.15 -55.58 17.63
C ASN A 487 -30.91 -56.92 17.55
N ILE A 488 -30.63 -57.75 16.54
CA ILE A 488 -31.24 -59.09 16.45
C ILE A 488 -30.58 -59.99 17.48
N ASP A 489 -31.41 -60.61 18.32
CA ASP A 489 -30.99 -61.74 19.14
C ASP A 489 -30.62 -62.90 18.22
N LEU A 490 -29.37 -63.37 18.35
CA LEU A 490 -28.88 -64.50 17.57
C LEU A 490 -29.72 -65.75 17.90
N ASP A 491 -30.24 -66.43 16.87
CA ASP A 491 -31.04 -67.64 17.03
C ASP A 491 -30.10 -68.82 17.29
N PHE A 492 -29.97 -69.18 18.56
CA PHE A 492 -29.17 -70.30 19.02
C PHE A 492 -29.88 -71.66 18.94
N ASP A 493 -31.18 -71.70 18.59
CA ASP A 493 -31.98 -72.94 18.59
C ASP A 493 -31.61 -73.88 17.44
N LYS A 494 -31.10 -73.33 16.33
CA LYS A 494 -30.65 -74.10 15.16
C LYS A 494 -29.32 -73.58 14.64
N LEU A 495 -28.31 -74.45 14.62
CA LEU A 495 -26.98 -74.14 14.08
C LEU A 495 -27.01 -73.56 12.66
N ALA A 496 -27.90 -74.06 11.80
CA ALA A 496 -28.07 -73.57 10.43
C ALA A 496 -28.64 -72.13 10.39
N ASN A 497 -29.50 -71.76 11.34
CA ASN A 497 -30.04 -70.41 11.45
C ASN A 497 -28.95 -69.45 11.93
N LEU A 498 -28.17 -69.84 12.95
CA LEU A 498 -27.02 -69.06 13.43
C LEU A 498 -25.99 -68.82 12.32
N GLN A 499 -25.66 -69.85 11.53
CA GLN A 499 -24.75 -69.72 10.38
C GLN A 499 -25.31 -68.79 9.29
N LYS A 500 -26.61 -68.92 8.97
CA LYS A 500 -27.28 -68.05 7.99
C LYS A 500 -27.31 -66.59 8.47
N GLN A 501 -27.70 -66.35 9.72
CA GLN A 501 -27.68 -65.01 10.34
C GLN A 501 -26.26 -64.44 10.38
N THR A 502 -25.25 -65.24 10.71
CA THR A 502 -23.84 -64.81 10.69
C THR A 502 -23.39 -64.42 9.28
N ALA A 503 -23.77 -65.18 8.25
CA ALA A 503 -23.45 -64.86 6.86
C ALA A 503 -24.14 -63.57 6.38
N GLU A 504 -25.42 -63.38 6.73
CA GLU A 504 -26.18 -62.16 6.42
C GLU A 504 -25.58 -60.93 7.13
N ILE A 505 -25.24 -61.05 8.42
CA ILE A 505 -24.61 -59.98 9.21
C ILE A 505 -23.20 -59.66 8.67
N LYS A 506 -22.43 -60.66 8.22
CA LYS A 506 -21.13 -60.45 7.57
C LYS A 506 -21.28 -59.68 6.25
N LYS A 507 -22.28 -60.02 5.43
CA LYS A 507 -22.58 -59.28 4.20
C LYS A 507 -22.93 -57.82 4.50
N ASP A 508 -23.84 -57.60 5.44
CA ASP A 508 -24.22 -56.24 5.89
C ASP A 508 -23.01 -55.45 6.45
N SER A 509 -22.07 -56.12 7.14
CA SER A 509 -20.83 -55.51 7.61
C SER A 509 -19.91 -55.05 6.47
N VAL A 510 -19.83 -55.80 5.36
CA VAL A 510 -19.06 -55.39 4.18
C VAL A 510 -19.66 -54.13 3.55
N ASP A 511 -20.98 -54.08 3.39
CA ASP A 511 -21.68 -52.92 2.84
C ASP A 511 -21.49 -51.67 3.72
N LEU A 512 -21.52 -51.81 5.05
CA LEU A 512 -21.24 -50.72 5.99
C LEU A 512 -19.79 -50.25 5.95
N LYS A 513 -18.82 -51.14 5.71
CA LYS A 513 -17.41 -50.76 5.56
C LYS A 513 -17.16 -49.94 4.28
N VAL A 514 -17.83 -50.28 3.18
CA VAL A 514 -17.82 -49.48 1.95
C VAL A 514 -18.46 -48.11 2.21
N LEU A 515 -19.52 -48.05 3.01
CA LEU A 515 -20.12 -46.78 3.41
C LEU A 515 -19.15 -45.91 4.23
N VAL A 516 -18.41 -46.50 5.18
CA VAL A 516 -17.39 -45.80 5.97
C VAL A 516 -16.23 -45.31 5.12
N SER A 517 -15.77 -46.07 4.11
CA SER A 517 -14.69 -45.60 3.25
C SER A 517 -15.11 -44.35 2.45
N HIS A 518 -16.34 -44.31 1.93
CA HIS A 518 -16.89 -43.10 1.29
C HIS A 518 -17.02 -41.94 2.28
N LEU A 519 -17.46 -42.20 3.52
CA LEU A 519 -17.55 -41.15 4.53
C LEU A 519 -16.18 -40.62 4.95
N ASN A 520 -15.16 -41.49 5.08
CA ASN A 520 -13.80 -41.09 5.39
C ASN A 520 -13.26 -40.13 4.33
N ILE A 521 -13.44 -40.46 3.04
CA ILE A 521 -13.08 -39.59 1.91
C ILE A 521 -13.70 -38.19 2.08
N LEU A 522 -14.98 -38.08 2.47
CA LEU A 522 -15.65 -36.78 2.64
C LEU A 522 -15.28 -36.04 3.92
N THR A 523 -14.86 -36.76 4.97
CA THR A 523 -14.48 -36.15 6.26
C THR A 523 -13.02 -35.76 6.34
N GLU A 524 -12.15 -36.47 5.62
CA GLU A 524 -10.69 -36.26 5.60
C GLU A 524 -10.25 -35.35 4.45
N SER A 525 -11.09 -35.19 3.42
CA SER A 525 -10.83 -34.20 2.38
C SER A 525 -10.91 -32.78 2.96
N GLU A 526 -9.97 -31.92 2.55
CA GLU A 526 -9.93 -30.50 2.91
C GLU A 526 -11.04 -29.69 2.21
N PHE A 527 -12.29 -30.18 2.28
CA PHE A 527 -13.46 -29.62 1.63
C PHE A 527 -13.76 -28.17 2.06
N GLU A 528 -13.36 -27.81 3.29
CA GLU A 528 -13.50 -26.45 3.83
C GLU A 528 -12.48 -25.46 3.27
N LYS A 529 -11.32 -25.93 2.80
CA LYS A 529 -10.29 -25.09 2.16
C LYS A 529 -10.59 -24.79 0.67
N GLY A 530 -11.76 -25.21 0.19
CA GLY A 530 -12.27 -24.91 -1.15
C GLY A 530 -11.54 -25.60 -2.30
N LEU A 531 -10.61 -26.53 -2.01
CA LEU A 531 -9.57 -26.90 -2.96
C LEU A 531 -9.69 -28.25 -3.66
N LEU A 532 -10.59 -29.17 -3.30
CA LEU A 532 -10.63 -30.47 -3.96
C LEU A 532 -12.06 -31.02 -4.13
N LEU A 533 -12.83 -30.42 -5.03
CA LEU A 533 -13.82 -31.19 -5.78
C LEU A 533 -13.02 -31.98 -6.83
N ASN A 534 -12.69 -33.23 -6.53
CA ASN A 534 -12.07 -34.16 -7.48
C ASN A 534 -13.02 -35.34 -7.74
N SER A 535 -12.68 -36.20 -8.69
CA SER A 535 -13.52 -37.34 -9.08
C SER A 535 -13.77 -38.32 -7.92
N ILE A 536 -12.81 -38.48 -6.98
CA ILE A 536 -12.95 -39.35 -5.80
C ILE A 536 -14.02 -38.81 -4.85
N ASN A 537 -13.95 -37.51 -4.56
CA ASN A 537 -14.88 -36.82 -3.67
C ASN A 537 -16.28 -36.77 -4.28
N ILE A 538 -16.39 -36.52 -5.59
CA ILE A 538 -17.69 -36.59 -6.28
C ILE A 538 -18.26 -38.00 -6.25
N ASN A 539 -17.45 -39.03 -6.46
CA ASN A 539 -17.92 -40.41 -6.40
C ASN A 539 -18.45 -40.77 -5.00
N ALA A 540 -17.73 -40.36 -3.95
CA ALA A 540 -18.20 -40.53 -2.57
C ALA A 540 -19.48 -39.72 -2.29
N ILE A 541 -19.56 -38.49 -2.76
CA ILE A 541 -20.77 -37.66 -2.66
C ILE A 541 -21.95 -38.31 -3.37
N TYR A 542 -21.78 -38.74 -4.62
CA TYR A 542 -22.83 -39.36 -5.42
C TYR A 542 -23.33 -40.64 -4.75
N SER A 543 -22.41 -41.44 -4.20
CA SER A 543 -22.73 -42.68 -3.50
C SER A 543 -23.49 -42.46 -2.18
N LEU A 544 -23.32 -41.30 -1.53
CA LEU A 544 -23.90 -41.02 -0.20
C LEU A 544 -25.15 -40.13 -0.25
N PHE A 545 -25.17 -39.13 -1.13
CA PHE A 545 -26.19 -38.10 -1.19
C PHE A 545 -27.11 -38.23 -2.41
N GLY A 546 -26.81 -39.16 -3.31
CA GLY A 546 -27.57 -39.43 -4.53
C GLY A 546 -27.19 -38.51 -5.68
N ARG A 547 -28.09 -38.40 -6.68
CA ARG A 547 -27.82 -37.70 -7.94
C ARG A 547 -27.58 -36.21 -7.71
N ILE A 548 -26.37 -35.77 -8.07
CA ILE A 548 -26.02 -34.35 -8.19
C ILE A 548 -26.72 -33.80 -9.44
N LYS A 549 -27.50 -32.73 -9.31
CA LYS A 549 -28.07 -32.01 -10.45
C LYS A 549 -27.10 -30.94 -10.97
N PHE A 550 -26.58 -30.12 -10.06
CA PHE A 550 -25.71 -29.01 -10.42
C PHE A 550 -24.59 -28.80 -9.41
N ILE A 551 -23.46 -28.31 -9.90
CA ILE A 551 -22.38 -27.75 -9.08
C ILE A 551 -22.23 -26.27 -9.45
N THR A 552 -22.33 -25.40 -8.46
CA THR A 552 -22.21 -23.94 -8.60
C THR A 552 -21.42 -23.33 -7.45
N PHE A 553 -21.37 -22.01 -7.33
CA PHE A 553 -20.72 -21.30 -6.23
C PHE A 553 -21.69 -20.35 -5.53
N THR A 554 -21.47 -20.15 -4.24
CA THR A 554 -22.13 -19.11 -3.44
C THR A 554 -21.56 -17.72 -3.75
N SER A 555 -22.22 -16.65 -3.31
CA SER A 555 -21.68 -15.29 -3.38
C SER A 555 -20.35 -15.14 -2.63
N GLN A 556 -20.10 -15.98 -1.62
CA GLN A 556 -18.83 -16.10 -0.90
C GLN A 556 -17.80 -16.99 -1.61
N GLN A 557 -18.05 -17.36 -2.87
CA GLN A 557 -17.16 -18.16 -3.71
C GLN A 557 -16.94 -19.61 -3.22
N LYS A 558 -17.78 -20.11 -2.32
CA LYS A 558 -17.73 -21.51 -1.85
C LYS A 558 -18.52 -22.42 -2.79
N PRO A 559 -18.04 -23.64 -3.10
CA PRO A 559 -18.79 -24.59 -3.91
C PRO A 559 -20.13 -24.95 -3.26
N LEU A 560 -21.18 -24.94 -4.07
CA LEU A 560 -22.54 -25.30 -3.73
C LEU A 560 -22.97 -26.47 -4.62
N ILE A 561 -23.28 -27.60 -4.01
CA ILE A 561 -23.70 -28.82 -4.71
C ILE A 561 -25.20 -28.98 -4.51
N ILE A 562 -25.93 -29.08 -5.62
CA ILE A 562 -27.38 -29.16 -5.63
C ILE A 562 -27.79 -30.60 -5.93
N PHE A 563 -28.52 -31.21 -5.00
CA PHE A 563 -29.08 -32.56 -5.10
C PHE A 563 -30.60 -32.44 -5.14
N ASP A 564 -31.21 -32.74 -6.28
CA ASP A 564 -32.65 -32.57 -6.50
C ASP A 564 -33.20 -31.21 -6.03
N LYS A 565 -33.87 -31.14 -4.86
CA LYS A 565 -34.41 -29.90 -4.26
C LYS A 565 -33.51 -29.29 -3.17
N PHE A 566 -32.44 -29.98 -2.76
CA PHE A 566 -31.57 -29.58 -1.67
C PHE A 566 -30.28 -28.94 -2.20
N LYS A 567 -29.84 -27.87 -1.53
CA LYS A 567 -28.57 -27.21 -1.80
C LYS A 567 -27.67 -27.42 -0.59
N TYR A 568 -26.48 -27.97 -0.80
CA TYR A 568 -25.49 -28.14 0.26
C TYR A 568 -24.18 -27.47 -0.12
N THR A 569 -23.66 -26.67 0.79
CA THR A 569 -22.28 -26.21 0.75
C THR A 569 -21.34 -27.37 1.10
N SER A 570 -20.06 -27.27 0.73
CA SER A 570 -19.05 -28.25 1.12
C SER A 570 -18.98 -28.50 2.63
N ALA A 571 -19.08 -27.43 3.43
CA ALA A 571 -19.05 -27.51 4.88
C ALA A 571 -20.26 -28.29 5.44
N GLU A 572 -21.45 -28.10 4.87
CA GLU A 572 -22.64 -28.86 5.26
C GLU A 572 -22.53 -30.33 4.89
N ILE A 573 -21.95 -30.66 3.72
CA ILE A 573 -21.69 -32.05 3.31
C ILE A 573 -20.71 -32.71 4.28
N SER A 574 -19.60 -32.05 4.60
CA SER A 574 -18.60 -32.58 5.54
C SER A 574 -19.19 -32.77 6.94
N SER A 575 -19.92 -31.78 7.46
CA SER A 575 -20.58 -31.86 8.77
C SER A 575 -21.60 -33.00 8.85
N LYS A 576 -22.46 -33.15 7.82
CA LYS A 576 -23.42 -34.25 7.75
C LYS A 576 -22.73 -35.61 7.61
N SER A 577 -21.67 -35.70 6.82
CA SER A 577 -20.87 -36.92 6.63
C SER A 577 -20.18 -37.34 7.94
N ASN A 578 -19.60 -36.39 8.66
CA ASN A 578 -19.00 -36.61 9.98
C ASN A 578 -20.00 -37.15 11.00
N LYS A 579 -21.22 -36.59 11.03
CA LYS A 579 -22.29 -37.10 11.89
C LYS A 579 -22.68 -38.52 11.52
N LEU A 580 -22.83 -38.80 10.22
CA LEU A 580 -23.20 -40.12 9.72
C LEU A 580 -22.12 -41.16 9.99
N LYS A 581 -20.84 -40.81 9.78
CA LYS A 581 -19.67 -41.65 10.07
C LYS A 581 -19.71 -42.18 11.50
N LYS A 582 -19.90 -41.28 12.47
CA LYS A 582 -20.00 -41.64 13.89
C LYS A 582 -21.17 -42.59 14.19
N GLU A 583 -22.29 -42.48 13.48
CA GLU A 583 -23.42 -43.40 13.65
C GLU A 583 -23.15 -44.77 13.04
N VAL A 584 -22.57 -44.81 11.83
CA VAL A 584 -22.23 -46.04 11.12
C VAL A 584 -21.14 -46.82 11.85
N GLU A 585 -20.09 -46.15 12.34
CA GLU A 585 -19.01 -46.78 13.10
C GLU A 585 -19.52 -47.46 14.39
N LYS A 586 -20.50 -46.86 15.08
CA LYS A 586 -21.17 -47.48 16.23
C LYS A 586 -21.91 -48.76 15.85
N ILE A 587 -22.59 -48.76 14.70
CA ILE A 587 -23.31 -49.94 14.19
C ILE A 587 -22.31 -51.02 13.79
N ILE A 588 -21.21 -50.66 13.11
CA ILE A 588 -20.14 -51.60 12.75
C ILE A 588 -19.54 -52.23 14.00
N ALA A 589 -19.22 -51.44 15.03
CA ALA A 589 -18.68 -51.98 16.28
C ALA A 589 -19.66 -52.99 16.93
N SER A 590 -20.96 -52.67 16.92
CA SER A 590 -22.01 -53.56 17.44
C SER A 590 -22.11 -54.86 16.63
N ILE A 591 -22.07 -54.75 15.30
CA ILE A 591 -22.10 -55.90 14.37
C ILE A 591 -20.83 -56.75 14.50
N SER A 592 -19.65 -56.14 14.61
CA SER A 592 -18.40 -56.87 14.80
C SER A 592 -18.43 -57.68 16.10
N ASN A 593 -18.94 -57.11 17.19
CA ASN A 593 -19.13 -57.85 18.44
C ASN A 593 -20.10 -59.04 18.26
N LEU A 594 -21.21 -58.85 17.53
CA LEU A 594 -22.15 -59.95 17.22
C LEU A 594 -21.52 -61.03 16.35
N ILE A 595 -20.72 -60.67 15.34
CA ILE A 595 -20.01 -61.64 14.49
C ILE A 595 -19.00 -62.41 15.34
N THR A 596 -18.22 -61.73 16.19
CA THR A 596 -17.26 -62.39 17.09
C THR A 596 -17.97 -63.34 18.05
N LEU A 597 -19.08 -62.91 18.66
CA LEU A 597 -19.87 -63.76 19.55
C LEU A 597 -20.43 -64.98 18.81
N ALA A 598 -21.04 -64.78 17.63
CA ALA A 598 -21.58 -65.86 16.81
C ALA A 598 -20.48 -66.84 16.38
N GLU A 599 -19.31 -66.34 15.98
CA GLU A 599 -18.16 -67.18 15.61
C GLU A 599 -17.58 -67.94 16.80
N GLN A 600 -17.54 -67.33 17.99
CA GLN A 600 -17.13 -67.99 19.23
C GLN A 600 -18.11 -69.13 19.57
N CYS A 601 -19.42 -68.88 19.52
CA CYS A 601 -20.43 -69.92 19.70
C CYS A 601 -20.34 -71.03 18.64
N LEU A 602 -20.08 -70.69 17.38
CA LEU A 602 -19.89 -71.67 16.30
C LEU A 602 -18.60 -72.49 16.45
N LYS A 603 -17.56 -71.95 17.10
CA LYS A 603 -16.28 -72.63 17.39
C LYS A 603 -16.30 -73.40 18.70
N ASP A 604 -17.16 -73.05 19.65
CA ASP A 604 -17.32 -73.77 20.90
C ASP A 604 -17.83 -75.20 20.64
N THR A 605 -17.02 -76.18 20.99
CA THR A 605 -17.34 -77.61 20.80
C THR A 605 -18.43 -78.09 21.74
N ASP A 606 -18.57 -77.51 22.93
CA ASP A 606 -19.55 -77.92 23.93
C ASP A 606 -20.92 -77.32 23.63
N PHE A 607 -20.96 -76.07 23.14
CA PHE A 607 -22.18 -75.49 22.57
C PHE A 607 -22.70 -76.32 21.38
N ARG A 608 -21.81 -76.70 20.44
CA ARG A 608 -22.17 -77.57 19.31
C ARG A 608 -22.69 -78.94 19.77
N LYS A 609 -22.13 -79.52 20.82
CA LYS A 609 -22.62 -80.77 21.44
C LYS A 609 -23.97 -80.60 22.13
N GLN A 610 -24.22 -79.48 22.82
CA GLN A 610 -25.52 -79.20 23.48
C GLN A 610 -26.66 -79.02 22.46
N VAL A 611 -26.43 -78.26 21.39
CA VAL A 611 -27.39 -78.07 20.30
C VAL A 611 -27.63 -79.39 19.55
N ALA A 612 -26.58 -80.21 19.34
CA ALA A 612 -26.71 -81.55 18.79
C ALA A 612 -27.47 -82.52 19.72
N LYS A 613 -27.30 -82.40 21.05
CA LYS A 613 -28.07 -83.16 22.06
C LYS A 613 -29.56 -82.81 22.04
N GLN A 614 -29.93 -81.53 21.88
CA GLN A 614 -31.34 -81.15 21.71
C GLN A 614 -31.96 -81.72 20.42
N LYS A 615 -31.16 -81.85 19.35
CA LYS A 615 -31.59 -82.50 18.10
C LYS A 615 -31.72 -84.03 18.27
N GLN A 616 -30.88 -84.67 19.08
CA GLN A 616 -31.02 -86.09 19.43
C GLN A 616 -32.23 -86.36 20.34
N ILE A 617 -32.60 -85.47 21.25
CA ILE A 617 -33.78 -85.63 22.12
C ILE A 617 -35.10 -85.49 21.33
N LYS A 618 -35.14 -84.68 20.26
CA LYS A 618 -36.32 -84.59 19.37
C LYS A 618 -36.39 -85.68 18.29
N ASN A 619 -35.26 -86.32 17.93
CA ASN A 619 -35.24 -87.44 16.98
C ASN A 619 -35.40 -88.83 17.63
N LEU A 620 -35.52 -88.92 18.95
CA LEU A 620 -35.76 -90.17 19.69
C LEU A 620 -37.25 -90.50 19.93
N GLN A 621 -38.18 -89.68 19.41
CA GLN A 621 -39.63 -89.97 19.43
C GLN A 621 -40.24 -90.30 18.06
N MET A 622 -39.45 -90.40 16.99
CA MET A 622 -39.95 -90.78 15.67
C MET A 622 -38.98 -91.74 14.99
N LYS A 623 -39.10 -93.03 15.33
CA LYS A 623 -39.09 -94.20 14.41
C LYS A 623 -38.84 -95.51 15.17
N GLY A 624 -39.94 -96.12 15.64
CA GLY A 624 -40.05 -97.57 15.74
C GLY A 624 -40.75 -98.11 14.49
N LEU A 625 -40.27 -99.26 13.99
CA LEU A 625 -40.77 -100.08 12.87
C LEU A 625 -40.80 -99.39 11.48
N VAL A 626 -40.32 -99.98 10.38
CA VAL A 626 -40.78 -101.24 9.78
C VAL A 626 -39.63 -101.97 9.07
N CYS A 627 -39.64 -103.30 9.23
CA CYS A 627 -38.79 -104.31 8.62
C CYS A 627 -39.12 -104.61 7.14
N ALA A 628 -38.09 -105.10 6.45
CA ALA A 628 -38.06 -106.28 5.56
C ALA A 628 -38.97 -106.39 4.32
N SER A 629 -38.33 -106.65 3.16
CA SER A 629 -38.53 -107.79 2.24
C SER A 629 -38.10 -107.41 0.80
N VAL A 630 -37.62 -108.26 -0.12
CA VAL A 630 -37.17 -109.66 -0.18
C VAL A 630 -36.36 -109.80 -1.50
N LEU A 631 -35.46 -110.78 -1.51
CA LEU A 631 -34.63 -111.31 -2.61
C LEU A 631 -35.32 -111.56 -3.96
N ALA A 632 -34.56 -111.48 -5.06
CA ALA A 632 -34.66 -112.45 -6.17
C ALA A 632 -33.33 -112.56 -6.95
N PHE A 633 -32.87 -113.81 -7.10
CA PHE A 633 -31.70 -114.31 -7.82
C PHE A 633 -31.77 -114.10 -9.35
N VAL A 634 -30.60 -114.04 -10.02
CA VAL A 634 -30.13 -114.96 -11.09
C VAL A 634 -28.81 -114.41 -11.68
N THR A 635 -27.70 -115.14 -11.51
CA THR A 635 -26.45 -115.01 -12.27
C THR A 635 -26.58 -115.67 -13.65
N PRO A 636 -25.76 -115.33 -14.66
CA PRO A 636 -24.58 -116.18 -14.86
C PRO A 636 -23.28 -115.42 -15.23
N LEU A 637 -22.26 -115.82 -14.49
CA LEU A 637 -20.82 -115.90 -14.78
C LEU A 637 -20.44 -116.02 -16.28
N SER A 638 -20.25 -114.87 -16.95
CA SER A 638 -19.53 -114.77 -18.24
C SER A 638 -18.82 -113.41 -18.41
N TRP A 639 -18.22 -112.83 -17.35
CA TRP A 639 -17.60 -111.49 -17.42
C TRP A 639 -16.30 -111.30 -16.59
N ILE A 640 -15.63 -112.38 -16.19
CA ILE A 640 -14.38 -112.31 -15.39
C ILE A 640 -13.12 -112.61 -16.22
N GLY A 641 -13.24 -113.21 -17.40
CA GLY A 641 -12.10 -113.45 -18.31
C GLY A 641 -11.68 -112.25 -19.17
N TRP A 642 -12.58 -111.30 -19.45
CA TRP A 642 -12.29 -110.15 -20.31
C TRP A 642 -11.63 -108.98 -19.55
N ASN A 643 -11.96 -108.81 -18.25
CA ASN A 643 -11.36 -107.78 -17.40
C ASN A 643 -9.89 -108.08 -17.01
N PHE A 644 -9.46 -109.34 -17.01
CA PHE A 644 -8.07 -109.72 -16.70
C PHE A 644 -7.10 -109.43 -17.86
N SER A 645 -7.51 -109.62 -19.11
CA SER A 645 -6.71 -109.27 -20.29
C SER A 645 -6.69 -107.76 -20.53
N TYR A 646 -7.81 -107.08 -20.27
CA TYR A 646 -7.89 -105.62 -20.41
C TYR A 646 -6.98 -104.92 -19.40
N SER A 647 -7.01 -105.35 -18.13
CA SER A 647 -6.16 -104.77 -17.08
C SER A 647 -4.67 -104.96 -17.36
N TYR A 648 -4.25 -106.10 -17.94
CA TYR A 648 -2.84 -106.35 -18.32
C TYR A 648 -2.36 -105.46 -19.47
N TYR A 649 -3.20 -105.31 -20.50
CA TYR A 649 -2.90 -104.43 -21.63
C TYR A 649 -2.83 -102.95 -21.20
N THR A 650 -3.73 -102.54 -20.30
CA THR A 650 -3.76 -101.17 -19.75
C THR A 650 -2.55 -100.88 -18.87
N LEU A 651 -2.08 -101.84 -18.07
CA LEU A 651 -0.88 -101.71 -17.23
C LEU A 651 0.39 -101.60 -18.08
N LEU A 652 0.59 -102.48 -19.06
CA LEU A 652 1.74 -102.42 -19.99
C LEU A 652 1.74 -101.13 -20.83
N LYS A 653 0.56 -100.65 -21.25
CA LYS A 653 0.44 -99.41 -22.01
C LYS A 653 0.77 -98.19 -21.17
N ALA A 654 0.39 -98.17 -19.89
CA ALA A 654 0.78 -97.13 -18.94
C ALA A 654 2.27 -97.22 -18.59
N GLU A 655 2.80 -98.42 -18.36
CA GLU A 655 4.21 -98.68 -18.05
C GLU A 655 5.14 -98.24 -19.19
N ASN A 656 4.77 -98.49 -20.45
CA ASN A 656 5.53 -98.00 -21.61
C ASN A 656 5.55 -96.47 -21.72
N ILE A 657 4.53 -95.77 -21.20
CA ILE A 657 4.52 -94.30 -21.14
C ILE A 657 5.39 -93.81 -19.96
N ILE A 658 5.44 -94.55 -18.85
CA ILE A 658 6.21 -94.22 -17.64
C ILE A 658 7.71 -94.50 -17.83
N LYS A 659 8.08 -95.56 -18.54
CA LYS A 659 9.48 -95.99 -18.78
C LYS A 659 10.23 -95.15 -19.81
N ASP A 660 9.58 -94.19 -20.47
CA ASP A 660 10.28 -93.26 -21.37
C ASP A 660 11.12 -92.28 -20.52
N GLU A 661 12.33 -92.72 -20.20
CA GLU A 661 13.28 -92.18 -19.19
C GLU A 661 13.91 -90.83 -19.60
N GLN A 662 13.14 -89.95 -20.25
CA GLN A 662 13.53 -88.56 -20.52
C GLN A 662 12.82 -87.55 -19.62
N LEU A 663 12.11 -88.01 -18.59
CA LEU A 663 11.25 -87.21 -17.71
C LEU A 663 11.95 -86.08 -16.93
N ASN A 664 13.28 -86.13 -16.74
CA ASN A 664 14.01 -85.17 -15.91
C ASN A 664 14.97 -84.23 -16.67
N ASN A 665 15.22 -84.43 -17.97
CA ASN A 665 16.28 -83.70 -18.69
C ASN A 665 15.79 -82.75 -19.78
N THR A 666 14.48 -82.68 -20.02
CA THR A 666 13.94 -81.84 -21.07
C THR A 666 13.82 -80.38 -20.62
N GLN A 667 14.49 -79.47 -21.34
CA GLN A 667 14.47 -78.03 -21.06
C GLN A 667 13.38 -77.25 -21.83
N ASP A 668 12.72 -77.86 -22.83
CA ASP A 668 11.69 -77.19 -23.63
C ASP A 668 10.30 -77.32 -22.99
N ILE A 669 9.67 -76.18 -22.71
CA ILE A 669 8.32 -76.08 -22.18
C ILE A 669 7.27 -76.83 -23.01
N ASN A 670 7.40 -76.85 -24.34
CA ASN A 670 6.45 -77.55 -25.21
C ASN A 670 6.57 -79.05 -25.06
N GLN A 671 7.80 -79.54 -24.86
CA GLN A 671 8.05 -80.93 -24.57
C GLN A 671 7.58 -81.30 -23.16
N LEU A 672 7.79 -80.44 -22.15
CA LEU A 672 7.24 -80.63 -20.79
C LEU A 672 5.69 -80.69 -20.79
N LYS A 673 5.04 -79.81 -21.56
CA LYS A 673 3.57 -79.83 -21.73
C LYS A 673 3.09 -81.11 -22.42
N SER A 674 3.81 -81.56 -23.44
CA SER A 674 3.54 -82.84 -24.11
C SER A 674 3.70 -84.02 -23.14
N GLN A 675 4.77 -84.02 -22.34
CA GLN A 675 5.03 -85.01 -21.30
C GLN A 675 3.92 -85.02 -20.24
N ARG A 676 3.44 -83.86 -19.79
CA ARG A 676 2.29 -83.78 -18.89
C ARG A 676 1.05 -84.47 -19.48
N VAL A 677 0.76 -84.23 -20.76
CA VAL A 677 -0.38 -84.88 -21.45
C VAL A 677 -0.19 -86.39 -21.52
N GLN A 678 1.02 -86.87 -21.81
CA GLN A 678 1.35 -88.30 -21.81
C GLN A 678 1.18 -88.92 -20.41
N LEU A 679 1.69 -88.27 -19.36
CA LEU A 679 1.51 -88.70 -17.97
C LEU A 679 0.03 -88.69 -17.53
N GLN A 680 -0.75 -87.67 -17.90
CA GLN A 680 -2.20 -87.63 -17.64
C GLN A 680 -2.94 -88.76 -18.38
N ASN A 681 -2.54 -89.09 -19.61
CA ASN A 681 -3.09 -90.22 -20.34
C ASN A 681 -2.77 -91.55 -19.63
N ALA A 682 -1.55 -91.72 -19.11
CA ALA A 682 -1.19 -92.88 -18.31
C ALA A 682 -1.96 -92.95 -16.97
N GLN A 683 -2.20 -91.81 -16.30
CA GLN A 683 -3.07 -91.72 -15.12
C GLN A 683 -4.50 -92.17 -15.44
N ASN A 684 -5.07 -91.67 -16.54
CA ASN A 684 -6.42 -92.04 -16.99
C ASN A 684 -6.51 -93.54 -17.31
N LEU A 685 -5.47 -94.13 -17.91
CA LEU A 685 -5.41 -95.57 -18.13
C LEU A 685 -5.39 -96.35 -16.81
N LEU A 686 -4.52 -95.99 -15.85
CA LEU A 686 -4.39 -96.69 -14.58
C LEU A 686 -5.65 -96.57 -13.68
N THR A 687 -6.36 -95.45 -13.73
CA THR A 687 -7.61 -95.26 -12.95
C THR A 687 -8.80 -96.08 -13.45
N THR A 688 -8.78 -96.56 -14.70
CA THR A 688 -9.83 -97.44 -15.24
C THR A 688 -9.75 -98.88 -14.73
N ILE A 689 -8.67 -99.26 -14.04
CA ILE A 689 -8.49 -100.60 -13.49
C ILE A 689 -9.47 -100.81 -12.31
N PRO A 690 -10.43 -101.76 -12.41
CA PRO A 690 -11.45 -101.94 -11.39
C PRO A 690 -10.86 -102.42 -10.06
N LYS A 691 -11.45 -101.94 -8.95
CA LYS A 691 -11.08 -102.31 -7.58
C LYS A 691 -11.38 -103.79 -7.33
N SER A 692 -10.44 -104.67 -7.66
CA SER A 692 -10.51 -106.11 -7.43
C SER A 692 -9.38 -106.54 -6.49
N LEU A 693 -9.60 -107.60 -5.71
CA LEU A 693 -8.72 -108.07 -4.62
C LEU A 693 -7.39 -108.74 -5.11
N GLY A 694 -6.78 -108.27 -6.20
CA GLY A 694 -5.58 -108.87 -6.79
C GLY A 694 -4.31 -108.01 -6.65
N SER A 695 -3.13 -108.66 -6.70
CA SER A 695 -1.79 -108.02 -6.64
C SER A 695 -1.59 -106.91 -7.67
N ARG A 696 -2.21 -107.03 -8.85
CA ARG A 696 -2.12 -106.04 -9.93
C ARG A 696 -2.84 -104.73 -9.64
N TYR A 697 -3.87 -104.76 -8.80
CA TYR A 697 -4.50 -103.52 -8.33
C TYR A 697 -3.53 -102.78 -7.41
N GLN A 698 -2.77 -103.47 -6.56
CA GLN A 698 -1.75 -102.87 -5.70
C GLN A 698 -0.58 -102.29 -6.51
N GLU A 699 -0.14 -103.00 -7.56
CA GLU A 699 0.88 -102.52 -8.50
C GLU A 699 0.42 -101.25 -9.24
N ALA A 700 -0.80 -101.25 -9.79
CA ALA A 700 -1.38 -100.07 -10.42
C ALA A 700 -1.53 -98.88 -9.45
N GLN A 701 -1.79 -99.12 -8.15
CA GLN A 701 -1.83 -98.06 -7.15
C GLN A 701 -0.44 -97.50 -6.83
N ALA A 702 0.61 -98.34 -6.80
CA ALA A 702 1.99 -97.89 -6.61
C ALA A 702 2.48 -97.07 -7.81
N ASP A 703 2.19 -97.52 -9.03
CA ASP A 703 2.50 -96.76 -10.26
C ASP A 703 1.75 -95.44 -10.33
N LEU A 704 0.49 -95.42 -9.87
CA LEU A 704 -0.31 -94.21 -9.81
C LEU A 704 0.28 -93.18 -8.82
N GLN A 705 0.78 -93.60 -7.66
CA GLN A 705 1.48 -92.72 -6.71
C GLN A 705 2.79 -92.15 -7.29
N ASN A 706 3.60 -92.99 -7.95
CA ASN A 706 4.84 -92.56 -8.61
C ASN A 706 4.57 -91.58 -9.77
N LEU A 707 3.48 -91.82 -10.51
CA LEU A 707 3.04 -90.98 -11.60
C LEU A 707 2.46 -89.66 -11.10
N GLU A 708 1.73 -89.65 -9.99
CA GLU A 708 1.28 -88.43 -9.30
C GLU A 708 2.47 -87.56 -8.89
N GLN A 709 3.53 -88.15 -8.33
CA GLN A 709 4.74 -87.40 -7.96
C GLN A 709 5.46 -86.84 -9.20
N SER A 710 5.54 -87.62 -10.29
CA SER A 710 6.11 -87.15 -11.56
C SER A 710 5.29 -86.03 -12.19
N LEU A 711 3.95 -86.11 -12.13
CA LEU A 711 3.05 -85.04 -12.56
C LEU A 711 3.22 -83.77 -11.72
N ILE A 712 3.39 -83.89 -10.39
CA ILE A 712 3.67 -82.75 -9.51
C ILE A 712 4.98 -82.09 -9.93
N ASN A 713 6.05 -82.85 -10.13
CA ASN A 713 7.36 -82.32 -10.52
C ASN A 713 7.32 -81.64 -11.91
N VAL A 714 6.67 -82.26 -12.89
CA VAL A 714 6.49 -81.70 -14.25
C VAL A 714 5.61 -80.44 -14.19
N ASN A 715 4.53 -80.43 -13.40
CA ASN A 715 3.67 -79.25 -13.24
C ASN A 715 4.41 -78.09 -12.56
N GLN A 716 5.15 -78.36 -11.48
CA GLN A 716 5.99 -77.35 -10.82
C GLN A 716 7.05 -76.79 -11.78
N ARG A 717 7.64 -77.64 -12.63
CA ARG A 717 8.61 -77.21 -13.65
C ARG A 717 7.97 -76.37 -14.74
N ILE A 718 6.78 -76.75 -15.23
CA ILE A 718 6.01 -75.98 -16.21
C ILE A 718 5.63 -74.63 -15.61
N GLU A 719 5.10 -74.59 -14.39
CA GLU A 719 4.72 -73.35 -13.70
C GLU A 719 5.92 -72.43 -13.49
N LEU A 720 7.07 -72.98 -13.06
CA LEU A 720 8.32 -72.24 -12.93
C LEU A 720 8.78 -71.64 -14.26
N GLU A 721 8.72 -72.40 -15.36
CA GLU A 721 9.11 -71.95 -16.69
C GLU A 721 8.11 -70.93 -17.27
N GLU A 722 6.81 -71.12 -17.06
CA GLU A 722 5.76 -70.18 -17.47
C GLU A 722 5.88 -68.85 -16.73
N ASN A 723 6.03 -68.88 -15.41
CA ASN A 723 6.23 -67.68 -14.59
C ASN A 723 7.53 -66.95 -14.97
N SER A 724 8.62 -67.70 -15.17
CA SER A 724 9.91 -67.14 -15.61
C SER A 724 9.82 -66.49 -16.99
N ARG A 725 9.12 -67.11 -17.95
CA ARG A 725 8.89 -66.53 -19.29
C ARG A 725 7.99 -65.30 -19.25
N GLN A 726 6.93 -65.32 -18.42
CA GLN A 726 6.04 -64.17 -18.24
C GLN A 726 6.79 -63.00 -17.62
N ASN A 727 7.53 -63.22 -16.54
CA ASN A 727 8.31 -62.18 -15.86
C ASN A 727 9.40 -61.61 -16.77
N PHE A 728 10.11 -62.47 -17.52
CA PHE A 728 11.09 -62.01 -18.51
C PHE A 728 10.45 -61.18 -19.63
N THR A 729 9.36 -61.66 -20.23
CA THR A 729 8.69 -60.96 -21.35
C THR A 729 8.13 -59.62 -20.90
N PHE A 730 7.45 -59.59 -19.75
CA PHE A 730 6.88 -58.36 -19.20
C PHE A 730 7.96 -57.37 -18.76
N GLY A 731 9.01 -57.86 -18.09
CA GLY A 731 10.18 -57.07 -17.72
C GLY A 731 10.86 -56.44 -18.95
N LEU A 732 11.01 -57.20 -20.04
CA LEU A 732 11.62 -56.70 -21.28
C LEU A 732 10.72 -55.68 -21.99
N GLN A 733 9.39 -55.88 -21.99
CA GLN A 733 8.44 -54.92 -22.54
C GLN A 733 8.51 -53.57 -21.81
N LEU A 734 8.45 -53.59 -20.48
CA LEU A 734 8.57 -52.40 -19.65
C LEU A 734 9.95 -51.73 -19.82
N PHE A 735 11.02 -52.52 -19.87
CA PHE A 735 12.38 -52.01 -20.11
C PHE A 735 12.47 -51.24 -21.43
N ASN A 736 11.96 -51.82 -22.51
CA ASN A 736 11.97 -51.20 -23.84
C ASN A 736 11.11 -49.92 -23.89
N GLU A 737 10.02 -49.86 -23.12
CA GLU A 737 9.22 -48.64 -22.99
C GLU A 737 10.02 -47.53 -22.32
N VAL A 738 10.68 -47.83 -21.19
CA VAL A 738 11.53 -46.86 -20.49
C VAL A 738 12.70 -46.42 -21.37
N GLU A 739 13.42 -47.36 -21.98
CA GLU A 739 14.57 -47.07 -22.85
C GLU A 739 14.18 -46.15 -24.02
N LYS A 740 13.07 -46.42 -24.71
CA LYS A 740 12.57 -45.56 -25.79
C LYS A 740 12.17 -44.17 -25.31
N SER A 741 11.61 -44.08 -24.11
CA SER A 741 11.19 -42.80 -23.53
C SER A 741 12.38 -41.99 -23.01
N PHE A 742 13.48 -42.64 -22.61
CA PHE A 742 14.61 -42.05 -21.90
C PHE A 742 15.17 -40.76 -22.53
N PRO A 743 15.43 -40.67 -23.86
CA PRO A 743 15.91 -39.44 -24.49
C PRO A 743 14.92 -38.27 -24.40
N THR A 744 13.64 -38.55 -24.16
CA THR A 744 12.55 -37.56 -24.10
C THR A 744 12.09 -37.24 -22.68
N LEU A 745 12.71 -37.84 -21.66
CA LEU A 745 12.38 -37.61 -20.26
C LEU A 745 12.95 -36.30 -19.71
N SER A 746 13.88 -35.65 -20.44
CA SER A 746 14.50 -34.40 -19.98
C SER A 746 13.45 -33.31 -19.71
N GLY A 747 13.58 -32.65 -18.55
CA GLY A 747 12.73 -31.53 -18.14
C GLY A 747 11.39 -31.87 -17.49
N LYS A 748 11.03 -33.14 -17.24
CA LYS A 748 9.76 -33.50 -16.57
C LYS A 748 9.97 -34.43 -15.36
N SER A 749 10.21 -33.83 -14.19
CA SER A 749 10.44 -34.52 -12.90
C SER A 749 9.47 -35.68 -12.64
N GLN A 750 8.17 -35.51 -12.92
CA GLN A 750 7.17 -36.56 -12.76
C GLN A 750 7.44 -37.79 -13.63
N ARG A 751 7.79 -37.60 -14.91
CA ARG A 751 8.04 -38.72 -15.84
C ARG A 751 9.33 -39.47 -15.50
N ILE A 752 10.31 -38.77 -14.93
CA ILE A 752 11.57 -39.34 -14.48
C ILE A 752 11.33 -40.23 -13.24
N LYS A 753 10.48 -39.79 -12.30
CA LYS A 753 10.06 -40.62 -11.16
C LYS A 753 9.29 -41.86 -11.62
N GLU A 754 8.34 -41.69 -12.55
CA GLU A 754 7.63 -42.82 -13.18
C GLU A 754 8.58 -43.80 -13.90
N ALA A 755 9.64 -43.30 -14.53
CA ALA A 755 10.66 -44.13 -15.17
C ALA A 755 11.53 -44.91 -14.15
N ASP A 756 11.91 -44.29 -13.02
CA ASP A 756 12.62 -44.99 -11.92
C ASP A 756 11.75 -46.10 -11.30
N GLU A 757 10.46 -45.84 -11.05
CA GLU A 757 9.50 -46.83 -10.55
C GLU A 757 9.32 -48.00 -11.53
N LYS A 758 9.21 -47.70 -12.84
CA LYS A 758 9.15 -48.73 -13.88
C LYS A 758 10.44 -49.54 -13.94
N LEU A 759 11.61 -48.92 -13.85
CA LEU A 759 12.89 -49.64 -13.84
C LEU A 759 13.06 -50.49 -12.59
N GLU A 760 12.58 -50.05 -11.44
CA GLU A 760 12.57 -50.89 -10.24
C GLU A 760 11.70 -52.14 -10.44
N THR A 761 10.54 -51.97 -11.08
CA THR A 761 9.67 -53.08 -11.45
C THR A 761 10.35 -54.03 -12.45
N VAL A 762 11.03 -53.49 -13.46
CA VAL A 762 11.83 -54.27 -14.43
C VAL A 762 12.90 -55.09 -13.71
N ILE A 763 13.68 -54.46 -12.81
CA ILE A 763 14.74 -55.13 -12.06
C ILE A 763 14.15 -56.26 -11.21
N GLY A 764 13.05 -56.01 -10.49
CA GLY A 764 12.38 -57.04 -9.69
C GLY A 764 11.85 -58.22 -10.52
N LEU A 765 11.22 -57.94 -11.67
CA LEU A 765 10.74 -58.98 -12.59
C LEU A 765 11.89 -59.81 -13.16
N LEU A 766 12.97 -59.17 -13.61
CA LEU A 766 14.15 -59.85 -14.15
C LEU A 766 14.87 -60.67 -13.08
N GLN A 767 15.00 -60.17 -11.84
CA GLN A 767 15.58 -60.91 -10.72
C GLN A 767 14.72 -62.10 -10.26
N SER A 768 13.41 -62.05 -10.48
CA SER A 768 12.50 -63.15 -10.14
C SER A 768 12.53 -64.31 -11.15
N VAL A 769 13.21 -64.16 -12.29
CA VAL A 769 13.39 -65.25 -13.27
C VAL A 769 14.28 -66.33 -12.64
N HIS A 770 13.74 -67.54 -12.49
CA HIS A 770 14.43 -68.61 -11.79
C HIS A 770 15.67 -69.08 -12.55
N SER A 771 16.78 -69.36 -11.84
CA SER A 771 18.07 -69.73 -12.45
C SER A 771 18.04 -71.00 -13.29
N GLN A 772 17.07 -71.88 -13.01
CA GLN A 772 16.87 -73.11 -13.77
C GLN A 772 15.99 -72.91 -15.02
N ALA A 773 15.33 -71.78 -15.21
CA ALA A 773 14.47 -71.54 -16.36
C ALA A 773 15.29 -71.36 -17.65
N GLN A 774 14.76 -71.76 -18.80
CA GLN A 774 15.48 -71.69 -20.08
C GLN A 774 15.85 -70.25 -20.47
N VAL A 775 15.00 -69.28 -20.11
CA VAL A 775 15.20 -67.85 -20.41
C VAL A 775 16.23 -67.17 -19.50
N PHE A 776 16.72 -67.83 -18.45
CA PHE A 776 17.61 -67.20 -17.46
C PHE A 776 18.89 -66.63 -18.06
N ASN A 777 19.51 -67.32 -19.03
CA ASN A 777 20.72 -66.86 -19.71
C ASN A 777 20.51 -65.59 -20.54
N GLN A 778 19.26 -65.15 -20.76
CA GLN A 778 18.91 -63.92 -21.48
C GLN A 778 18.68 -62.73 -20.53
N VAL A 779 18.64 -62.95 -19.21
CA VAL A 779 18.29 -61.95 -18.20
C VAL A 779 19.44 -60.98 -17.91
N GLU A 780 20.68 -61.46 -17.95
CA GLU A 780 21.85 -60.73 -17.45
C GLU A 780 22.05 -59.38 -18.14
N ALA A 781 22.00 -59.34 -19.48
CA ALA A 781 22.22 -58.12 -20.24
C ALA A 781 21.12 -57.04 -20.00
N PRO A 782 19.82 -57.33 -20.11
CA PRO A 782 18.76 -56.39 -19.74
C PRO A 782 18.82 -55.94 -18.27
N LEU A 783 19.15 -56.85 -17.35
CA LEU A 783 19.24 -56.54 -15.92
C LEU A 783 20.36 -55.53 -15.62
N ASN A 784 21.57 -55.77 -16.14
CA ASN A 784 22.70 -54.86 -15.97
C ASN A 784 22.41 -53.48 -16.57
N LYS A 785 21.80 -53.43 -17.77
CA LYS A 785 21.44 -52.17 -18.43
C LYS A 785 20.35 -51.40 -17.66
N ALA A 786 19.34 -52.10 -17.13
CA ALA A 786 18.31 -51.50 -16.28
C ALA A 786 18.90 -50.92 -14.99
N GLN A 787 19.83 -51.63 -14.34
CA GLN A 787 20.51 -51.15 -13.13
C GLN A 787 21.34 -49.88 -13.40
N VAL A 788 22.08 -49.83 -14.51
CA VAL A 788 22.85 -48.64 -14.91
C VAL A 788 21.92 -47.46 -15.20
N LEU A 789 20.87 -47.65 -16.01
CA LEU A 789 19.90 -46.60 -16.32
C LEU A 789 19.20 -46.07 -15.07
N ARG A 790 18.88 -46.96 -14.12
CA ARG A 790 18.29 -46.58 -12.85
C ARG A 790 19.27 -45.77 -11.99
N GLY A 791 20.55 -46.14 -11.96
CA GLY A 791 21.60 -45.36 -11.30
C GLY A 791 21.69 -43.93 -11.84
N LEU A 792 21.66 -43.77 -13.17
CA LEU A 792 21.63 -42.46 -13.83
C LEU A 792 20.36 -41.65 -13.46
N LEU A 793 19.18 -42.29 -13.46
CA LEU A 793 17.93 -41.63 -13.07
C LEU A 793 17.91 -41.21 -11.61
N LYS A 794 18.45 -42.02 -10.70
CA LYS A 794 18.55 -41.65 -9.27
C LYS A 794 19.42 -40.41 -9.07
N ASN A 795 20.57 -40.33 -9.75
CA ASN A 795 21.42 -39.14 -9.73
C ASN A 795 20.66 -37.93 -10.30
N HIS A 796 19.95 -38.10 -11.42
CA HIS A 796 19.13 -37.05 -12.02
C HIS A 796 18.01 -36.56 -11.09
N ILE A 797 17.27 -37.47 -10.46
CA ILE A 797 16.21 -37.16 -9.48
C ILE A 797 16.80 -36.41 -8.29
N GLN A 798 17.97 -36.82 -7.78
CA GLN A 798 18.65 -36.14 -6.70
C GLN A 798 19.00 -34.69 -7.09
N SER A 799 19.58 -34.48 -8.28
CA SER A 799 19.90 -33.13 -8.78
C SER A 799 18.65 -32.27 -8.97
N LEU A 800 17.53 -32.85 -9.45
CA LEU A 800 16.25 -32.12 -9.57
C LEU A 800 15.66 -31.75 -8.21
N ASN A 801 15.70 -32.65 -7.22
CA ASN A 801 15.20 -32.37 -5.87
C ASN A 801 16.04 -31.27 -5.19
N GLN A 802 17.37 -31.28 -5.38
CA GLN A 802 18.25 -30.21 -4.92
C GLN A 802 17.92 -28.88 -5.61
N LEU A 803 17.67 -28.90 -6.92
CA LEU A 803 17.26 -27.72 -7.68
C LEU A 803 15.90 -27.16 -7.22
N GLU A 804 14.95 -28.02 -6.85
CA GLU A 804 13.67 -27.63 -6.28
C GLU A 804 13.84 -26.93 -4.92
N LEU A 805 14.68 -27.50 -4.04
CA LEU A 805 15.02 -26.88 -2.75
C LEU A 805 15.69 -25.52 -2.93
N VAL A 806 16.62 -25.40 -3.88
CA VAL A 806 17.26 -24.13 -4.25
C VAL A 806 16.22 -23.09 -4.68
N ASN A 807 15.30 -23.48 -5.56
CA ASN A 807 14.24 -22.59 -6.04
C ASN A 807 13.32 -22.14 -4.90
N TYR A 808 13.05 -23.03 -3.94
CA TYR A 808 12.26 -22.70 -2.76
C TYR A 808 12.95 -21.63 -1.89
N GLN A 809 14.25 -21.78 -1.58
CA GLN A 809 14.98 -20.77 -0.80
C GLN A 809 15.01 -19.41 -1.51
N ALA A 810 15.28 -19.41 -2.82
CA ALA A 810 15.25 -18.21 -3.66
C ALA A 810 13.87 -17.54 -3.71
N MET A 811 12.79 -18.32 -3.73
CA MET A 811 11.42 -17.83 -3.69
C MET A 811 11.12 -17.18 -2.33
N GLU A 812 11.48 -17.82 -1.22
CA GLU A 812 11.29 -17.24 0.12
C GLU A 812 12.08 -15.93 0.28
N ALA A 813 13.32 -15.89 -0.19
CA ALA A 813 14.12 -14.66 -0.25
C ALA A 813 13.42 -13.56 -1.07
N SER A 814 12.85 -13.92 -2.23
CA SER A 814 12.11 -13.00 -3.08
C SER A 814 10.84 -12.47 -2.40
N LYS A 815 10.13 -13.29 -1.63
CA LYS A 815 8.93 -12.86 -0.88
C LYS A 815 9.27 -11.86 0.21
N LEU A 816 10.37 -12.08 0.94
CA LEU A 816 10.83 -11.18 2.01
C LEU A 816 11.10 -9.75 1.51
N VAL A 817 11.51 -9.60 0.25
CA VAL A 817 11.87 -8.29 -0.34
C VAL A 817 10.76 -7.64 -1.16
N GLN A 818 9.58 -8.26 -1.25
CA GLN A 818 8.44 -7.68 -1.96
C GLN A 818 7.87 -6.49 -1.18
N ASN A 819 7.45 -5.44 -1.89
CA ASN A 819 6.80 -4.26 -1.33
C ASN A 819 7.65 -3.49 -0.29
N PRO A 820 8.87 -3.03 -0.65
CA PRO A 820 9.65 -2.15 0.23
C PRO A 820 8.86 -0.86 0.57
N PRO A 821 9.16 -0.19 1.70
CA PRO A 821 10.39 -0.32 2.49
C PRO A 821 10.37 -1.43 3.55
N HIS A 822 11.55 -2.02 3.81
CA HIS A 822 11.78 -3.05 4.83
C HIS A 822 12.92 -2.65 5.77
N SER A 823 12.96 -3.22 6.98
CA SER A 823 14.07 -3.02 7.93
C SER A 823 15.35 -3.72 7.48
N VAL A 824 16.49 -3.32 8.07
CA VAL A 824 17.80 -3.94 7.85
C VAL A 824 17.75 -5.44 8.11
N GLU A 825 17.08 -5.87 9.19
CA GLU A 825 16.94 -7.28 9.57
C GLU A 825 16.21 -8.10 8.49
N THR A 826 15.12 -7.59 7.92
CA THR A 826 14.39 -8.27 6.84
C THR A 826 15.26 -8.41 5.59
N TRP A 827 16.02 -7.37 5.24
CA TRP A 827 16.97 -7.44 4.12
C TRP A 827 18.10 -8.45 4.36
N LYS A 828 18.65 -8.50 5.59
CA LYS A 828 19.66 -9.50 5.98
C LYS A 828 19.12 -10.92 5.89
N GLN A 829 17.90 -11.18 6.40
CA GLN A 829 17.25 -12.49 6.25
C GLN A 829 17.07 -12.88 4.78
N ALA A 830 16.66 -11.94 3.92
CA ALA A 830 16.57 -12.20 2.50
C ALA A 830 17.94 -12.52 1.87
N LYS A 831 19.00 -11.81 2.27
CA LYS A 831 20.37 -12.08 1.83
C LYS A 831 20.82 -13.49 2.23
N ASP A 832 20.61 -13.88 3.48
CA ASP A 832 20.98 -15.20 3.98
C ASP A 832 20.27 -16.31 3.19
N LYS A 833 19.00 -16.10 2.83
CA LYS A 833 18.24 -17.03 1.99
C LYS A 833 18.75 -17.11 0.55
N TRP A 834 19.17 -15.98 -0.03
CA TRP A 834 19.82 -15.98 -1.35
C TRP A 834 21.18 -16.66 -1.31
N ASP A 835 21.98 -16.39 -0.30
CA ASP A 835 23.31 -16.99 -0.15
C ASP A 835 23.21 -18.51 0.08
N GLU A 836 22.22 -18.96 0.85
CA GLU A 836 21.93 -20.38 1.01
C GLU A 836 21.48 -21.03 -0.31
N ALA A 837 20.62 -20.34 -1.09
CA ALA A 837 20.24 -20.81 -2.42
C ALA A 837 21.46 -20.90 -3.37
N ILE A 838 22.37 -19.93 -3.33
CA ILE A 838 23.63 -19.91 -4.10
C ILE A 838 24.53 -21.06 -3.68
N ARG A 839 24.71 -21.29 -2.37
CA ARG A 839 25.52 -22.37 -1.80
C ARG A 839 24.99 -23.72 -2.27
N LEU A 840 23.71 -24.00 -2.04
CA LEU A 840 23.06 -25.24 -2.47
C LEU A 840 23.17 -25.45 -3.98
N LEU A 841 23.05 -24.39 -4.78
CA LEU A 841 23.15 -24.47 -6.23
C LEU A 841 24.58 -24.78 -6.70
N SER A 842 25.61 -24.30 -5.98
CA SER A 842 27.01 -24.59 -6.27
C SER A 842 27.45 -26.01 -5.88
N GLU A 843 26.70 -26.67 -5.00
CA GLU A 843 26.94 -28.05 -4.55
C GLU A 843 26.31 -29.10 -5.48
N ILE A 844 25.42 -28.70 -6.40
CA ILE A 844 24.81 -29.63 -7.35
C ILE A 844 25.88 -30.07 -8.37
N VAL A 845 26.35 -31.31 -8.22
CA VAL A 845 27.20 -31.98 -9.20
C VAL A 845 26.31 -32.51 -10.32
N VAL A 846 26.54 -32.05 -11.54
CA VAL A 846 25.67 -32.36 -12.69
C VAL A 846 26.51 -32.79 -13.88
N ASP A 847 26.37 -34.06 -14.26
CA ASP A 847 26.99 -34.61 -15.47
C ASP A 847 26.17 -34.29 -16.74
N GLU A 848 24.89 -33.95 -16.58
CA GLU A 848 24.01 -33.59 -17.69
C GLU A 848 24.10 -32.12 -18.08
N GLU A 849 24.45 -31.87 -19.34
CA GLU A 849 24.68 -30.53 -19.86
C GLU A 849 23.44 -29.61 -19.74
N GLU A 850 22.22 -30.15 -19.87
CA GLU A 850 20.98 -29.36 -19.74
C GLU A 850 20.80 -28.80 -18.32
N ILE A 851 20.90 -29.65 -17.29
CA ILE A 851 20.78 -29.22 -15.89
C ILE A 851 21.96 -28.29 -15.54
N LYS A 852 23.17 -28.56 -16.05
CA LYS A 852 24.34 -27.72 -15.82
C LYS A 852 24.15 -26.30 -16.36
N ILE A 853 23.57 -26.14 -17.55
CA ILE A 853 23.21 -24.82 -18.10
C ILE A 853 22.19 -24.13 -17.20
N GLN A 854 21.14 -24.83 -16.74
CA GLN A 854 20.14 -24.26 -15.84
C GLN A 854 20.74 -23.81 -14.50
N VAL A 855 21.62 -24.61 -13.93
CA VAL A 855 22.34 -24.31 -12.68
C VAL A 855 23.20 -23.06 -12.86
N GLN A 856 24.00 -22.97 -13.93
CA GLN A 856 24.83 -21.80 -14.22
C GLN A 856 24.01 -20.52 -14.44
N GLN A 857 22.91 -20.61 -15.17
CA GLN A 857 22.01 -19.48 -15.39
C GLN A 857 21.40 -18.98 -14.07
N LYS A 858 20.85 -19.89 -13.25
CA LYS A 858 20.28 -19.54 -11.94
C LYS A 858 21.33 -18.97 -11.00
N LEU A 859 22.55 -19.51 -11.00
CA LEU A 859 23.64 -19.05 -10.14
C LEU A 859 23.97 -17.59 -10.44
N LYS A 860 24.10 -17.26 -11.73
CA LYS A 860 24.32 -15.88 -12.18
C LYS A 860 23.19 -14.94 -11.76
N THR A 861 21.93 -15.36 -11.93
CA THR A 861 20.77 -14.57 -11.50
C THR A 861 20.74 -14.36 -9.98
N TYR A 862 21.01 -15.41 -9.20
CA TYR A 862 20.91 -15.36 -7.74
C TYR A 862 22.03 -14.55 -7.13
N GLN A 863 23.25 -14.63 -7.67
CA GLN A 863 24.36 -13.76 -7.29
C GLN A 863 24.05 -12.29 -7.57
N ALA A 864 23.44 -11.98 -8.72
CA ALA A 864 23.01 -10.61 -9.02
C ALA A 864 21.96 -10.10 -8.02
N ASN A 865 20.98 -10.94 -7.65
CA ASN A 865 19.97 -10.60 -6.65
C ASN A 865 20.56 -10.41 -5.25
N SER A 866 21.47 -11.29 -4.80
CA SER A 866 22.16 -11.17 -3.51
C SER A 866 22.96 -9.86 -3.44
N LYS A 867 23.71 -9.53 -4.50
CA LYS A 867 24.46 -8.25 -4.58
C LYS A 867 23.55 -7.02 -4.56
N MET A 868 22.40 -7.08 -5.23
CA MET A 868 21.40 -6.00 -5.16
C MET A 868 20.90 -5.80 -3.72
N ILE A 869 20.59 -6.89 -3.02
CA ILE A 869 20.14 -6.84 -1.62
C ILE A 869 21.23 -6.31 -0.70
N GLU A 870 22.49 -6.70 -0.91
CA GLU A 870 23.63 -6.15 -0.17
C GLU A 870 23.75 -4.62 -0.33
N SER A 871 23.58 -4.10 -1.56
CA SER A 871 23.51 -2.66 -1.78
C SER A 871 22.32 -2.01 -1.06
N GLN A 872 21.18 -2.71 -0.97
CA GLN A 872 20.00 -2.20 -0.27
C GLN A 872 20.19 -2.19 1.25
N ILE A 873 20.87 -3.19 1.82
CA ILE A 873 21.27 -3.23 3.23
C ILE A 873 22.15 -2.03 3.56
N ALA A 874 23.18 -1.76 2.75
CA ALA A 874 24.07 -0.62 2.96
C ALA A 874 23.32 0.73 2.91
N ASN A 875 22.35 0.87 2.00
CA ASN A 875 21.51 2.07 1.92
C ASN A 875 20.62 2.22 3.16
N GLU A 876 20.04 1.10 3.64
CA GLU A 876 19.16 1.08 4.82
C GLU A 876 19.94 1.39 6.10
N GLU A 877 21.13 0.82 6.28
CA GLU A 877 22.01 1.10 7.43
C GLU A 877 22.48 2.57 7.43
N LYS A 878 22.88 3.10 6.26
CA LYS A 878 23.24 4.52 6.12
C LYS A 878 22.06 5.43 6.44
N ALA A 879 20.86 5.10 5.96
CA ALA A 879 19.64 5.85 6.25
C ALA A 879 19.31 5.85 7.75
N LEU A 880 19.43 4.70 8.41
CA LEU A 880 19.20 4.56 9.85
C LEU A 880 20.20 5.36 10.67
N ASN A 881 21.50 5.32 10.30
CA ASN A 881 22.53 6.11 10.96
C ASN A 881 22.29 7.63 10.79
N ASN A 882 21.98 8.07 9.58
CA ASN A 882 21.66 9.48 9.31
C ASN A 882 20.42 9.94 10.10
N TRP A 883 19.40 9.08 10.20
CA TRP A 883 18.21 9.33 11.01
C TRP A 883 18.56 9.51 12.50
N GLN A 884 19.32 8.57 13.07
CA GLN A 884 19.72 8.63 14.48
C GLN A 884 20.62 9.82 14.79
N GLN A 885 21.60 10.10 13.94
CA GLN A 885 22.47 11.27 14.09
C GLN A 885 21.67 12.58 14.04
N SER A 886 20.73 12.70 13.11
CA SER A 886 19.86 13.86 13.03
C SER A 886 18.97 14.02 14.26
N LEU A 887 18.42 12.93 14.81
CA LEU A 887 17.65 12.97 16.05
C LEU A 887 18.49 13.43 17.24
N ASN A 888 19.71 12.91 17.38
CA ASN A 888 20.63 13.31 18.44
C ASN A 888 20.98 14.79 18.34
N LEU A 889 21.34 15.29 17.15
CA LEU A 889 21.60 16.70 16.92
C LEU A 889 20.38 17.58 17.24
N GLY A 890 19.18 17.16 16.86
CA GLY A 890 17.97 17.91 17.22
C GLY A 890 17.66 17.92 18.71
N ASN A 891 18.00 16.85 19.44
CA ASN A 891 17.89 16.81 20.90
C ASN A 891 18.93 17.72 21.58
N GLU A 892 20.18 17.71 21.09
CA GLU A 892 21.22 18.64 21.57
C GLU A 892 20.81 20.09 21.33
N VAL A 893 20.23 20.40 20.17
CA VAL A 893 19.67 21.73 19.87
C VAL A 893 18.55 22.09 20.85
N ALA A 894 17.62 21.16 21.12
CA ALA A 894 16.55 21.38 22.09
C ALA A 894 17.08 21.67 23.51
N GLN A 895 18.17 21.00 23.92
CA GLN A 895 18.85 21.26 25.19
C GLN A 895 19.58 22.61 25.19
N MET A 896 20.25 22.97 24.10
CA MET A 896 20.97 24.27 23.97
C MET A 896 20.04 25.47 24.12
N VAL A 897 18.82 25.36 23.60
CA VAL A 897 17.85 26.46 23.62
C VAL A 897 16.88 26.37 24.81
N GLN A 898 17.08 25.39 25.69
CA GLN A 898 16.30 25.27 26.91
C GLN A 898 16.66 26.43 27.86
N ASN A 899 15.67 26.98 28.56
CA ASN A 899 15.84 28.11 29.50
C ASN A 899 16.33 29.40 28.83
N SER A 900 15.77 29.78 27.68
CA SER A 900 15.94 31.12 27.09
C SER A 900 15.61 32.20 28.14
N PRO A 901 16.29 33.38 28.14
CA PRO A 901 17.17 33.95 27.11
C PRO A 901 18.56 33.31 26.93
N HIS A 902 19.15 33.48 25.73
CA HIS A 902 20.52 33.05 25.39
C HIS A 902 21.24 34.08 24.51
N PRO A 903 22.58 34.19 24.58
CA PRO A 903 23.37 35.08 23.74
C PRO A 903 23.43 34.62 22.27
N SER A 904 23.84 35.51 21.36
CA SER A 904 23.87 35.27 19.90
C SER A 904 24.71 34.03 19.53
N VAL A 905 25.82 33.79 20.24
CA VAL A 905 26.73 32.65 20.03
C VAL A 905 26.02 31.31 20.27
N VAL A 906 25.12 31.23 21.26
CA VAL A 906 24.35 30.00 21.54
C VAL A 906 23.32 29.76 20.43
N TRP A 907 22.65 30.81 19.95
CA TRP A 907 21.72 30.71 18.82
C TRP A 907 22.41 30.31 17.51
N GLU A 908 23.63 30.80 17.28
CA GLU A 908 24.45 30.40 16.14
C GLU A 908 24.83 28.91 16.21
N ALA A 909 25.27 28.44 17.37
CA ALA A 909 25.58 27.02 17.58
C ALA A 909 24.33 26.14 17.37
N ALA A 910 23.18 26.55 17.91
CA ALA A 910 21.90 25.87 17.73
C ALA A 910 21.47 25.85 16.25
N GLN A 911 21.59 26.97 15.53
CA GLN A 911 21.31 27.06 14.09
C GLN A 911 22.20 26.08 13.30
N SER A 912 23.51 26.09 13.53
CA SER A 912 24.48 25.24 12.81
C SER A 912 24.19 23.74 13.00
N LYS A 913 23.92 23.31 14.25
CA LYS A 913 23.53 21.93 14.54
C LYS A 913 22.18 21.56 13.93
N CYS A 914 21.20 22.48 13.96
CA CYS A 914 19.89 22.29 13.34
C CYS A 914 20.01 22.09 11.82
N GLU A 915 20.81 22.93 11.14
CA GLU A 915 21.07 22.82 9.69
C GLU A 915 21.79 21.50 9.34
N THR A 916 22.72 21.07 10.19
CA THR A 916 23.38 19.76 10.06
C THR A 916 22.38 18.61 10.22
N ALA A 917 21.48 18.68 11.20
CA ALA A 917 20.42 17.70 11.39
C ALA A 917 19.47 17.63 10.19
N VAL A 918 19.07 18.78 9.63
CA VAL A 918 18.27 18.90 8.41
C VAL A 918 18.98 18.25 7.22
N LYS A 919 20.28 18.52 7.03
CA LYS A 919 21.09 17.90 5.97
C LYS A 919 21.14 16.38 6.11
N GLY A 920 21.30 15.88 7.33
CA GLY A 920 21.24 14.43 7.63
C GLY A 920 19.90 13.82 7.21
N LEU A 921 18.79 14.46 7.55
CA LEU A 921 17.44 13.99 7.18
C LEU A 921 17.19 14.03 5.67
N LEU A 922 17.65 15.09 4.97
CA LEU A 922 17.53 15.21 3.52
C LEU A 922 18.32 14.15 2.75
N SER A 923 19.40 13.63 3.34
CA SER A 923 20.24 12.61 2.71
C SER A 923 19.67 11.19 2.78
N ILE A 924 18.55 10.98 3.49
CA ILE A 924 17.89 9.68 3.63
C ILE A 924 17.17 9.33 2.31
N PRO A 925 17.57 8.26 1.61
CA PRO A 925 16.99 7.91 0.32
C PRO A 925 15.51 7.50 0.41
N PRO A 926 14.71 7.76 -0.65
CA PRO A 926 13.39 7.19 -0.79
C PRO A 926 13.43 5.64 -0.77
N LYS A 927 12.36 5.01 -0.29
CA LYS A 927 12.21 3.54 -0.13
C LYS A 927 13.01 2.90 1.01
N THR A 928 13.60 3.69 1.90
CA THR A 928 14.12 3.19 3.18
C THR A 928 13.03 3.18 4.25
N SER A 929 13.15 2.33 5.28
CA SER A 929 12.13 2.17 6.32
C SER A 929 11.90 3.44 7.15
N VAL A 930 12.94 4.25 7.33
CA VAL A 930 12.88 5.51 8.08
C VAL A 930 12.47 6.72 7.24
N TYR A 931 12.31 6.58 5.92
CA TYR A 931 12.08 7.74 5.03
C TYR A 931 10.85 8.56 5.43
N SER A 932 9.71 7.92 5.70
CA SER A 932 8.48 8.65 6.07
C SER A 932 8.63 9.41 7.40
N GLN A 933 9.29 8.81 8.38
CA GLN A 933 9.58 9.44 9.67
C GLN A 933 10.57 10.61 9.49
N ALA A 934 11.58 10.43 8.64
CA ALA A 934 12.53 11.45 8.26
C ALA A 934 11.86 12.68 7.64
N GLN A 935 10.94 12.50 6.68
CA GLN A 935 10.21 13.60 6.05
C GLN A 935 9.36 14.39 7.06
N ASN A 936 8.70 13.69 8.00
CA ASN A 936 7.92 14.35 9.05
C ASN A 936 8.80 15.18 9.98
N LYS A 937 9.94 14.62 10.42
CA LYS A 937 10.87 15.32 11.31
C LYS A 937 11.59 16.47 10.61
N LEU A 938 11.87 16.31 9.31
CA LEU A 938 12.50 17.33 8.47
C LEU A 938 11.69 18.63 8.47
N LYS A 939 10.37 18.54 8.28
CA LYS A 939 9.47 19.71 8.33
C LYS A 939 9.57 20.43 9.68
N THR A 940 9.64 19.66 10.77
CA THR A 940 9.76 20.21 12.14
C THR A 940 11.10 20.93 12.31
N TYR A 941 12.21 20.30 11.90
CA TYR A 941 13.54 20.89 12.05
C TYR A 941 13.74 22.11 11.16
N GLN A 942 13.21 22.12 9.92
CA GLN A 942 13.26 23.30 9.05
C GLN A 942 12.56 24.50 9.69
N GLY A 943 11.40 24.29 10.32
CA GLY A 943 10.71 25.32 11.10
C GLY A 943 11.55 25.84 12.26
N ASN A 944 12.10 24.93 13.07
CA ASN A 944 12.95 25.30 14.21
C ASN A 944 14.22 26.06 13.77
N CYS A 945 14.89 25.63 12.70
CA CYS A 945 16.08 26.31 12.19
C CYS A 945 15.76 27.75 11.74
N ALA A 946 14.57 27.98 11.15
CA ALA A 946 14.12 29.32 10.79
C ALA A 946 13.93 30.22 12.03
N VAL A 947 13.34 29.67 13.09
CA VAL A 947 13.20 30.36 14.39
C VAL A 947 14.57 30.70 14.99
N PHE A 948 15.53 29.76 14.98
CA PHE A 948 16.88 30.02 15.51
C PHE A 948 17.62 31.09 14.71
N ARG A 949 17.49 31.08 13.38
CA ARG A 949 18.06 32.13 12.51
C ARG A 949 17.47 33.50 12.83
N GLN A 950 16.17 33.57 13.11
CA GLN A 950 15.52 34.81 13.52
C GLN A 950 16.02 35.27 14.89
N LYS A 951 16.03 34.39 15.89
CA LYS A 951 16.53 34.69 17.25
C LYS A 951 17.99 35.15 17.24
N LYS A 952 18.86 34.50 16.45
CA LYS A 952 20.25 34.93 16.24
C LYS A 952 20.32 36.37 15.74
N LYS A 953 19.63 36.69 14.64
CA LYS A 953 19.63 38.06 14.05
C LYS A 953 19.11 39.10 15.03
N THR A 954 18.07 38.75 15.78
CA THR A 954 17.49 39.62 16.81
C THR A 954 18.51 39.92 17.91
N GLU A 955 19.20 38.91 18.42
CA GLU A 955 20.23 39.09 19.46
C GLU A 955 21.46 39.86 18.94
N GLU A 956 21.93 39.59 17.72
CA GLU A 956 23.01 40.35 17.07
C GLU A 956 22.67 41.84 16.91
N ASN A 957 21.40 42.15 16.64
CA ASN A 957 20.94 43.53 16.57
C ASN A 957 20.95 44.21 17.95
N TYR A 958 20.53 43.49 19.00
CA TYR A 958 20.59 43.96 20.38
C TYR A 958 22.02 44.20 20.86
N GLU A 959 22.94 43.28 20.58
CA GLU A 959 24.37 43.47 20.86
C GLU A 959 24.92 44.71 20.15
N ARG A 960 24.51 44.98 18.90
CA ARG A 960 24.90 46.19 18.16
C ARG A 960 24.38 47.46 18.83
N ILE A 961 23.12 47.48 19.28
CA ILE A 961 22.55 48.62 20.00
C ILE A 961 23.33 48.89 21.30
N ILE A 962 23.64 47.83 22.06
CA ILE A 962 24.44 47.94 23.28
C ILE A 962 25.84 48.49 22.97
N ASN A 963 26.50 47.99 21.92
CA ASN A 963 27.84 48.45 21.54
C ASN A 963 27.81 49.93 21.10
N ASN A 964 26.82 50.35 20.31
CA ASN A 964 26.64 51.75 19.93
C ASN A 964 26.40 52.65 21.16
N ALA A 965 25.64 52.18 22.14
CA ALA A 965 25.41 52.91 23.39
C ALA A 965 26.68 52.96 24.27
N LYS A 966 27.50 51.89 24.28
CA LYS A 966 28.83 51.87 24.95
C LYS A 966 29.80 52.85 24.29
N GLU A 967 29.83 52.91 22.96
CA GLU A 967 30.62 53.87 22.20
C GLU A 967 30.18 55.31 22.47
N THR A 968 28.86 55.55 22.49
CA THR A 968 28.27 56.85 22.86
C THR A 968 28.72 57.27 24.26
N LEU A 969 28.59 56.37 25.23
CA LEU A 969 29.05 56.59 26.60
C LEU A 969 30.56 56.90 26.66
N LEU A 970 31.38 56.19 25.89
CA LEU A 970 32.83 56.42 25.82
C LEU A 970 33.17 57.79 25.22
N LEU A 971 32.47 58.19 24.15
CA LEU A 971 32.61 59.50 23.53
C LEU A 971 32.24 60.62 24.52
N ILE A 972 31.13 60.47 25.24
CA ILE A 972 30.69 61.41 26.27
C ILE A 972 31.72 61.50 27.40
N LYS A 973 32.20 60.37 27.93
CA LYS A 973 33.26 60.33 28.95
C LYS A 973 34.50 61.09 28.49
N THR A 974 34.93 60.87 27.25
CA THR A 974 36.11 61.51 26.66
C THR A 974 35.90 63.02 26.48
N ASN A 975 34.71 63.43 26.04
CA ASN A 975 34.37 64.84 25.87
C ASN A 975 34.30 65.58 27.20
N LEU A 976 33.77 64.93 28.25
CA LEU A 976 33.70 65.49 29.61
C LEU A 976 35.07 65.57 30.30
N GLN A 977 36.08 64.86 29.83
CA GLN A 977 37.46 65.00 30.33
C GLN A 977 38.21 66.17 29.68
N LYS A 978 37.75 66.66 28.52
CA LYS A 978 38.40 67.75 27.76
C LYS A 978 37.75 69.09 28.09
N THR A 979 38.22 69.77 29.13
CA THR A 979 37.86 71.18 29.42
C THR A 979 38.63 72.13 28.49
N PRO A 980 38.06 73.26 28.01
CA PRO A 980 36.70 73.78 28.22
C PRO A 980 35.57 73.05 27.47
N HIS A 981 34.38 73.00 28.07
CA HIS A 981 33.15 72.55 27.42
C HIS A 981 32.32 73.74 26.94
N THR A 982 31.70 73.64 25.77
CA THR A 982 30.69 74.61 25.31
C THR A 982 29.29 74.07 25.63
N ILE A 983 28.33 74.96 25.91
CA ILE A 983 26.91 74.59 26.17
C ILE A 983 26.38 73.72 25.01
N GLN A 984 26.72 74.08 23.77
CA GLN A 984 26.29 73.36 22.57
C GLN A 984 26.78 71.90 22.56
N LYS A 985 28.02 71.64 23.01
CA LYS A 985 28.56 70.28 23.13
C LYS A 985 27.89 69.48 24.25
N LEU A 986 27.56 70.12 25.37
CA LEU A 986 26.85 69.48 26.49
C LEU A 986 25.41 69.13 26.11
N ASN A 987 24.68 70.03 25.45
CA ASN A 987 23.33 69.76 24.94
C ASN A 987 23.32 68.65 23.89
N LEU A 988 24.30 68.62 22.98
CA LEU A 988 24.46 67.52 22.03
C LEU A 988 24.69 66.19 22.75
N ALA A 989 25.51 66.17 23.81
CA ALA A 989 25.74 64.98 24.60
C ALA A 989 24.47 64.49 25.32
N VAL A 990 23.66 65.39 25.90
CA VAL A 990 22.35 65.02 26.48
C VAL A 990 21.44 64.38 25.43
N SER A 991 21.33 65.00 24.25
CA SER A 991 20.50 64.45 23.17
C SER A 991 20.98 63.06 22.71
N GLN A 992 22.30 62.86 22.61
CA GLN A 992 22.88 61.54 22.29
C GLN A 992 22.60 60.51 23.39
N ILE A 993 22.64 60.90 24.67
CA ILE A 993 22.28 60.01 25.79
C ILE A 993 20.80 59.63 25.71
N GLU A 994 19.91 60.59 25.50
CA GLU A 994 18.47 60.32 25.42
C GLU A 994 18.13 59.37 24.27
N GLN A 995 18.76 59.54 23.11
CA GLN A 995 18.61 58.62 21.99
C GLN A 995 19.12 57.22 22.35
N ALA A 996 20.29 57.11 22.99
CA ALA A 996 20.84 55.83 23.44
C ALA A 996 19.92 55.15 24.47
N ILE A 997 19.38 55.89 25.44
CA ILE A 997 18.43 55.38 26.45
C ILE A 997 17.16 54.85 25.77
N LYS A 998 16.54 55.62 24.87
CA LYS A 998 15.34 55.18 24.13
C LYS A 998 15.57 53.89 23.34
N LEU A 999 16.76 53.73 22.75
CA LEU A 999 17.13 52.49 22.05
C LEU A 999 17.40 51.31 22.99
N LEU A 1000 17.77 51.54 24.25
CA LEU A 1000 17.93 50.48 25.24
C LEU A 1000 16.58 50.06 25.87
N GLU A 1001 15.57 50.93 25.84
CA GLU A 1001 14.22 50.64 26.37
C GLU A 1001 13.42 49.65 25.53
N ILE A 1002 13.75 49.47 24.24
CA ILE A 1002 13.02 48.54 23.35
C ILE A 1002 13.36 47.07 23.57
N PHE A 1003 14.24 46.74 24.52
CA PHE A 1003 14.72 45.38 24.76
C PHE A 1003 13.61 44.54 25.42
N PRO A 1004 13.16 43.44 24.79
CA PRO A 1004 12.20 42.53 25.41
C PRO A 1004 12.76 41.88 26.66
N SER A 1005 11.87 41.52 27.59
CA SER A 1005 12.19 40.79 28.82
C SER A 1005 12.84 39.42 28.57
N GLU A 1006 12.70 38.87 27.36
CA GLU A 1006 13.14 37.54 26.97
C GLU A 1006 14.52 37.52 26.28
N THR A 1007 15.32 38.58 26.42
CA THR A 1007 16.65 38.71 25.77
C THR A 1007 17.79 38.61 26.78
N ASP A 1008 18.90 37.99 26.39
CA ASP A 1008 20.08 37.84 27.26
C ASP A 1008 20.76 39.20 27.46
N SER A 1009 20.69 40.01 26.41
CA SER A 1009 21.17 41.38 26.39
C SER A 1009 20.41 42.35 27.32
N LEU A 1010 19.24 41.98 27.87
CA LEU A 1010 18.43 42.88 28.70
C LEU A 1010 19.18 43.37 29.94
N GLN A 1011 19.87 42.48 30.65
CA GLN A 1011 20.60 42.87 31.86
C GLN A 1011 21.69 43.89 31.53
N GLN A 1012 22.47 43.64 30.47
CA GLN A 1012 23.49 44.58 30.01
C GLN A 1012 22.90 45.92 29.56
N ALA A 1013 21.75 45.89 28.88
CA ALA A 1013 21.04 47.10 28.47
C ALA A 1013 20.59 47.93 29.68
N GLN A 1014 20.03 47.28 30.71
CA GLN A 1014 19.59 47.94 31.95
C GLN A 1014 20.77 48.54 32.73
N GLU A 1015 21.87 47.81 32.88
CA GLU A 1015 23.09 48.33 33.54
C GLU A 1015 23.67 49.54 32.79
N LEU A 1016 23.66 49.49 31.46
CA LEU A 1016 24.12 50.59 30.61
C LEU A 1016 23.18 51.80 30.66
N GLN A 1017 21.87 51.57 30.71
CA GLN A 1017 20.84 52.60 30.85
C GLN A 1017 21.03 53.36 32.18
N VAL A 1018 21.18 52.65 33.30
CA VAL A 1018 21.46 53.26 34.61
C VAL A 1018 22.74 54.11 34.56
N THR A 1019 23.78 53.61 33.89
CA THR A 1019 25.03 54.35 33.71
C THR A 1019 24.84 55.63 32.88
N LEU A 1020 24.10 55.54 31.78
CA LEU A 1020 23.81 56.68 30.90
C LEU A 1020 22.99 57.75 31.62
N VAL A 1021 21.94 57.37 32.38
CA VAL A 1021 21.14 58.29 33.20
C VAL A 1021 22.02 59.04 34.21
N LYS A 1022 22.96 58.34 34.86
CA LYS A 1022 23.91 58.98 35.78
C LYS A 1022 24.77 60.05 35.08
N TYR A 1023 25.23 59.78 33.86
CA TYR A 1023 25.99 60.77 33.07
C TYR A 1023 25.11 61.92 32.58
N GLN A 1024 23.86 61.65 32.21
CA GLN A 1024 22.89 62.68 31.83
C GLN A 1024 22.66 63.66 32.99
N ASN A 1025 22.41 63.14 34.19
CA ASN A 1025 22.21 63.96 35.39
C ASN A 1025 23.44 64.83 35.69
N LYS A 1026 24.66 64.27 35.58
CA LYS A 1026 25.90 65.03 35.77
C LYS A 1026 26.09 66.13 34.71
N ILE A 1027 25.68 65.90 33.46
CA ILE A 1027 25.74 66.92 32.41
C ILE A 1027 24.71 68.02 32.69
N ASN A 1028 23.50 67.64 33.11
CA ASN A 1028 22.44 68.60 33.47
C ASN A 1028 22.84 69.47 34.67
N GLU A 1029 23.46 68.88 35.71
CA GLU A 1029 24.05 69.63 36.82
C GLU A 1029 25.08 70.66 36.34
N THR A 1030 26.01 70.26 35.45
CA THR A 1030 27.00 71.17 34.84
C THR A 1030 26.31 72.29 34.03
N LEU A 1031 25.26 71.97 33.26
CA LEU A 1031 24.49 72.96 32.48
C LEU A 1031 23.77 73.96 33.38
N GLU A 1032 23.18 73.50 34.49
CA GLU A 1032 22.56 74.37 35.49
C GLU A 1032 23.58 75.29 36.17
N GLU A 1033 24.78 74.79 36.50
CA GLU A 1033 25.87 75.61 37.04
C GLU A 1033 26.29 76.71 36.06
N ILE A 1034 26.44 76.38 34.76
CA ILE A 1034 26.73 77.37 33.72
C ILE A 1034 25.58 78.39 33.59
N ALA A 1035 24.32 77.95 33.62
CA ALA A 1035 23.16 78.85 33.53
C ALA A 1035 23.06 79.80 34.74
N ARG A 1036 23.37 79.31 35.95
CA ARG A 1036 23.46 80.15 37.17
C ARG A 1036 24.58 81.19 37.04
N CYS A 1037 25.73 80.82 36.46
CA CYS A 1037 26.80 81.77 36.14
C CYS A 1037 26.37 82.85 35.14
N GLN A 1038 25.51 82.52 34.16
CA GLN A 1038 25.05 83.47 33.14
C GLN A 1038 23.97 84.44 33.63
N THR A 1039 23.11 84.01 34.57
CA THR A 1039 21.92 84.78 34.98
C THR A 1039 22.16 85.72 36.17
N ASN A 1040 23.24 85.52 36.94
CA ASN A 1040 23.46 86.25 38.18
C ASN A 1040 24.73 87.13 38.09
N SER A 1041 24.57 88.44 37.88
CA SER A 1041 25.70 89.38 37.69
C SER A 1041 26.69 89.42 38.85
N PHE A 1042 26.24 89.05 40.06
CA PHE A 1042 27.04 88.96 41.28
C PHE A 1042 27.99 87.74 41.31
N TYR A 1043 27.76 86.71 40.48
CA TYR A 1043 28.53 85.45 40.48
C TYR A 1043 29.66 85.42 39.45
N THR A 1044 29.83 86.47 38.66
CA THR A 1044 30.89 86.58 37.63
C THR A 1044 32.29 86.36 38.20
N GLN A 1045 32.53 86.74 39.46
CA GLN A 1045 33.82 86.52 40.14
C GLN A 1045 34.02 85.06 40.60
N TYR A 1046 32.96 84.37 41.04
CA TYR A 1046 33.04 82.96 41.48
C TYR A 1046 33.20 81.98 40.30
N CYS A 1047 32.58 82.30 39.16
CA CYS A 1047 32.73 81.49 37.94
C CYS A 1047 34.12 81.63 37.31
N PHE A 1048 34.84 82.73 37.60
CA PHE A 1048 36.24 82.92 37.20
C PHE A 1048 37.20 82.03 38.02
N GLU A 1049 36.91 81.79 39.30
CA GLU A 1049 37.72 80.96 40.19
C GLU A 1049 37.59 79.45 39.91
N LEU A 1050 36.45 79.00 39.37
CA LEU A 1050 36.24 77.60 38.96
C LEU A 1050 37.04 77.19 37.70
N ASN A 1051 37.84 78.10 37.14
CA ASN A 1051 38.69 77.85 35.98
C ASN A 1051 37.90 77.25 34.80
N MET A 1052 36.61 77.56 34.71
CA MET A 1052 35.75 77.21 33.59
C MET A 1052 35.98 78.27 32.51
N PRO A 1053 36.68 77.95 31.40
CA PRO A 1053 36.82 78.87 30.29
C PRO A 1053 35.48 78.89 29.56
N ILE A 1054 34.51 79.64 30.10
CA ILE A 1054 33.28 79.98 29.41
C ILE A 1054 33.70 81.01 28.35
N TYR A 1055 34.15 80.53 27.20
CA TYR A 1055 34.14 81.35 25.99
C TYR A 1055 32.67 81.62 25.69
N LEU A 1056 32.16 82.73 26.23
CA LEU A 1056 30.98 83.38 25.68
C LEU A 1056 31.32 83.65 24.22
N ASP A 1057 30.69 82.92 23.32
CA ASP A 1057 30.80 83.13 21.88
C ASP A 1057 30.14 84.48 21.56
N TYR A 1058 30.87 85.56 21.79
CA TYR A 1058 30.52 86.92 21.37
C TYR A 1058 30.78 87.03 19.86
N SER A 1059 30.05 86.28 19.05
CA SER A 1059 30.10 86.40 17.58
C SER A 1059 29.04 87.34 17.01
N ASP A 1060 28.05 87.79 17.79
CA ASP A 1060 27.12 88.85 17.37
C ASP A 1060 27.49 90.19 18.02
N ARG A 1061 28.40 90.92 17.36
CA ARG A 1061 28.60 92.35 17.59
C ARG A 1061 27.54 93.16 16.84
N THR A 1062 26.45 93.45 17.54
CA THR A 1062 25.77 94.76 17.43
C THR A 1062 25.21 95.14 18.79
N ILE A 1063 26.04 95.85 19.57
CA ILE A 1063 25.81 97.15 20.23
C ILE A 1063 27.16 97.61 20.79
#